data_AF-A0A7V9Q9R0-F1
#
_entry.id   AF-A0A7V9Q9R0-F1
#
_cell.length_a   1.000
_cell.length_b   1.000
_cell.length_c   1.000
_cell.angle_alpha   90.00
_cell.angle_beta   90.00
_cell.angle_gamma   90.00
#
_symmetry.space_group_name_H-M   'P 1'
#
loop_
_entity.id
_entity.type
_entity.pdbx_description
1 polymer ?
#
loop_
_entity_poly.entity_id
_entity_poly.type
_entity_poly.pdbx_seq_one_letter_code
_entity_poly.pdbx_strand_id
1 'polypeptide(L)'
;MCPIETPEGPNIGLINSLTTYSRINDLGFIETPYRKVVRAVLRYPSEVTLQESVRLVLGERTKVFAKAGETIDAERGRELFKQMVLGAELAEDVRDWSVLSPRMLEATISQADWESQAESTPLLARRGDRVTEELAAILADQPVNLVRVISRRAGAEARGVAPETIRNPVSLPVQVFQPKTSAYLAVPGTVLTKQVVDRLHEAQMEGLVPDEPSIDAPDGVGIDYTNGIPALVSPSDVGRLALKQQEGKLSFVTPVVTKITAWLSANEEELARIAQANAPLAVEGNFTNEFVLCRERGDFPLLRPDEIDYMDVAPDQLVSVAAALIPFLEHDDANRALMGSNMQRQAVPLLFPEAPLVGTGLEETAARDSGAVVVARRAGIVQEVTADHIVIDAGFLQSTGAGSEPLRRLAQFDRYRMKKYWRTNQDTAINQRPLVSKGQQVEKGDILADGASTDNGELALGRNLLVAFMPWYGHNFEDAIVLSERLVKDDVYTSIHIQELELQVRDTKRGMEEITREIPNVAEESLIDLDERGIVRIGARVKAGDILVGKITPKGETELSPEEKLLTAIFGEKAKDVKDSSLKVPPGVEGTVIDVKVFSRRIDDPLLEKEHGQRIGELRGFERGEIGRISEARDEEIKDLIRGREAALFLKRGTVEPYFDEGTKLTDKVVDELDLTEVDLTTLKVSDRETNEALRKLIDEAKRRIERVRQRTEDQIDKVFQPDELPPGVVQLVKVYLAEKRKISVGDKMAGRHGNKGIIARIVPEEDMPFLPDGTPVDVCLNPLGVPSRMNVGQILETHLGWAARVLGFEAKTPVFQGASEDEIGALLHFAGVKWASQALSVQAEAPSFDLEEVRAVVAAVQALPSDGEPRPEQGIGRSVDRLIGAETTPKDVVQKLKDLRAYLIAATAELVERGEGKSLENDFPAAAALKKSKASAGLNAAIEEHMLLAGLTPGAKITLRDGRSGKKFQSPVTVGAVYMLKLSHLVDDKIHARSIGPYSLVTQQPLAGKAQFGGQRFGEMEVWALEAYGAAHTLQEILTVKSDDVNGRSRVYEAIVKGENLPEPGLPESFNVLVKELQALGISVTLGS
;
A
#
# COMPACT_ATOMS: atom_id res chain seq x y z
N MET A 1 6.82 10.40 -6.93
CA MET A 1 6.82 11.82 -7.31
C MET A 1 5.37 12.24 -7.37
N CYS A 2 4.93 13.00 -6.38
CA CYS A 2 3.69 13.74 -6.46
C CYS A 2 3.95 14.97 -7.33
N PRO A 3 3.28 15.15 -8.48
CA PRO A 3 3.44 16.35 -9.29
C PRO A 3 2.68 17.56 -8.70
N ILE A 4 1.91 17.34 -7.63
CA ILE A 4 0.98 18.32 -7.09
C ILE A 4 1.65 19.11 -5.95
N GLU A 5 1.83 20.42 -6.13
CA GLU A 5 2.32 21.31 -5.09
C GLU A 5 1.21 21.64 -4.07
N THR A 6 1.51 21.49 -2.78
CA THR A 6 0.56 21.70 -1.67
C THR A 6 0.81 23.02 -0.92
N PRO A 7 -0.22 23.65 -0.30
CA PRO A 7 -0.09 24.87 0.51
C PRO A 7 0.86 24.75 1.71
N GLU A 8 1.11 23.52 2.13
CA GLU A 8 1.93 23.15 3.29
C GLU A 8 3.43 23.08 2.97
N GLY A 9 3.82 23.39 1.72
CA GLY A 9 5.20 23.52 1.26
C GLY A 9 5.83 22.23 0.72
N PRO A 10 7.03 22.32 0.11
CA PRO A 10 7.74 21.21 -0.56
C PRO A 10 8.28 20.12 0.39
N ASN A 11 8.11 20.28 1.72
CA ASN A 11 8.71 19.42 2.75
C ASN A 11 7.85 18.23 3.15
N ILE A 12 6.67 18.02 2.55
CA ILE A 12 5.94 16.77 2.72
C ILE A 12 6.71 15.69 1.95
N GLY A 13 7.64 15.01 2.62
CA GLY A 13 8.49 13.95 2.06
C GLY A 13 7.74 12.70 1.56
N LEU A 14 6.42 12.78 1.32
CA LEU A 14 5.59 11.77 0.67
C LEU A 14 5.92 11.59 -0.84
N ILE A 15 6.85 12.38 -1.38
CA ILE A 15 7.13 12.57 -2.81
C ILE A 15 7.94 11.42 -3.46
N ASN A 16 8.29 10.33 -2.76
CA ASN A 16 9.02 9.21 -3.36
C ASN A 16 8.14 8.18 -4.11
N SER A 17 6.82 8.38 -4.20
CA SER A 17 5.90 7.44 -4.87
C SER A 17 4.87 8.16 -5.75
N LEU A 18 4.35 7.49 -6.77
CA LEU A 18 3.28 8.04 -7.64
C LEU A 18 2.04 8.31 -6.78
N THR A 19 1.32 9.39 -7.10
CA THR A 19 0.04 9.71 -6.44
C THR A 19 -1.05 8.74 -6.88
N THR A 20 -2.07 8.61 -6.04
CA THR A 20 -3.15 7.61 -6.16
C THR A 20 -3.83 7.58 -7.54
N TYR A 21 -3.93 8.72 -8.22
CA TYR A 21 -4.62 8.85 -9.52
C TYR A 21 -3.72 9.23 -10.70
N SER A 22 -2.40 9.26 -10.52
CA SER A 22 -1.48 9.65 -11.59
C SER A 22 -1.30 8.57 -12.66
N ARG A 23 -1.13 8.98 -13.92
CA ARG A 23 -0.81 8.08 -15.04
C ARG A 23 0.40 8.58 -15.83
N ILE A 24 0.99 7.69 -16.62
CA ILE A 24 2.08 8.03 -17.55
C ILE A 24 1.49 8.08 -18.97
N ASN A 25 1.68 9.19 -19.67
CA ASN A 25 1.24 9.32 -21.07
C ASN A 25 2.23 8.68 -22.06
N ASP A 26 1.86 8.61 -23.35
CA ASP A 26 2.68 7.99 -24.40
C ASP A 26 4.06 8.63 -24.57
N LEU A 27 4.23 9.88 -24.11
CA LEU A 27 5.48 10.63 -24.15
C LEU A 27 6.34 10.44 -22.89
N GLY A 28 5.83 9.71 -21.88
CA GLY A 28 6.51 9.44 -20.62
C GLY A 28 6.32 10.51 -19.54
N PHE A 29 5.45 11.50 -19.75
CA PHE A 29 5.11 12.50 -18.73
C PHE A 29 4.05 11.97 -17.76
N ILE A 30 4.16 12.39 -16.51
CA ILE A 30 3.17 12.10 -15.47
C ILE A 30 2.04 13.11 -15.60
N GLU A 31 0.81 12.62 -15.71
CA GLU A 31 -0.41 13.42 -15.76
C GLU A 31 -1.29 13.14 -14.54
N THR A 32 -1.98 14.17 -14.06
CA THR A 32 -2.99 14.10 -13.00
C THR A 32 -4.36 14.55 -13.49
N PRO A 33 -5.45 13.95 -12.97
CA PRO A 33 -6.80 14.27 -13.41
C PRO A 33 -7.36 15.49 -12.64
N TYR A 34 -8.06 16.37 -13.35
CA TYR A 34 -8.75 17.54 -12.82
C TYR A 34 -10.15 17.66 -13.41
N ARG A 35 -11.13 18.11 -12.61
CA ARG A 35 -12.48 18.45 -13.10
C ARG A 35 -12.45 19.80 -13.79
N LYS A 36 -13.05 19.87 -14.99
CA LYS A 36 -13.12 21.12 -15.74
C LYS A 36 -14.20 22.05 -15.18
N VAL A 37 -13.87 23.31 -14.93
CA VAL A 37 -14.84 24.37 -14.60
C VAL A 37 -15.29 25.05 -15.89
N VAL A 38 -16.60 25.06 -16.13
CA VAL A 38 -17.17 25.68 -17.33
C VAL A 38 -17.97 26.91 -16.94
N ARG A 39 -17.69 28.02 -17.62
CA ARG A 39 -18.43 29.28 -17.47
C ARG A 39 -19.77 29.18 -18.22
N ALA A 40 -20.87 28.99 -17.48
CA ALA A 40 -22.20 29.03 -18.07
C ALA A 40 -22.65 30.50 -18.22
N VAL A 41 -22.76 30.98 -19.46
CA VAL A 41 -23.39 32.28 -19.75
C VAL A 41 -24.89 32.05 -19.96
N LEU A 42 -25.71 32.31 -18.93
CA LEU A 42 -27.16 32.33 -19.08
C LEU A 42 -27.60 33.69 -19.66
N ARG A 43 -27.69 33.78 -21.00
CA ARG A 43 -28.43 34.88 -21.66
C ARG A 43 -29.87 34.43 -21.92
N TYR A 44 -30.81 34.94 -21.13
CA TYR A 44 -32.24 34.87 -21.47
C TYR A 44 -32.72 36.21 -22.04
N PRO A 45 -32.80 36.37 -23.37
CA PRO A 45 -33.89 37.13 -23.93
C PRO A 45 -35.16 36.26 -23.87
N SER A 46 -36.31 36.87 -23.63
CA SER A 46 -37.64 36.26 -23.57
C SER A 46 -37.88 35.19 -24.66
N GLU A 47 -38.55 34.09 -24.31
CA GLU A 47 -39.07 33.00 -25.18
C GLU A 47 -38.37 32.85 -26.55
N VAL A 48 -37.43 31.90 -26.64
CA VAL A 48 -36.75 31.59 -27.91
C VAL A 48 -37.37 30.35 -28.52
N THR A 49 -37.96 30.49 -29.71
CA THR A 49 -38.44 29.34 -30.50
C THR A 49 -37.29 28.80 -31.34
N LEU A 50 -36.94 27.53 -31.13
CA LEU A 50 -35.86 26.88 -31.85
C LEU A 50 -36.17 26.76 -33.35
N GLN A 51 -35.34 27.31 -34.22
CA GLN A 51 -35.50 27.13 -35.67
C GLN A 51 -35.02 25.74 -36.15
N GLU A 52 -34.10 25.13 -35.41
CA GLU A 52 -33.58 23.79 -35.68
C GLU A 52 -33.57 22.93 -34.41
N SER A 53 -33.64 21.62 -34.57
CA SER A 53 -33.56 20.69 -33.43
C SER A 53 -32.14 20.68 -32.85
N VAL A 54 -32.01 20.87 -31.54
CA VAL A 54 -30.74 20.72 -30.82
C VAL A 54 -30.42 19.24 -30.69
N ARG A 55 -29.34 18.80 -31.34
CA ARG A 55 -28.88 17.40 -31.33
C ARG A 55 -27.44 17.31 -30.85
N LEU A 56 -27.15 16.33 -30.02
CA LEU A 56 -25.80 15.95 -29.63
C LEU A 56 -25.41 14.70 -30.43
N VAL A 57 -24.33 14.79 -31.21
CA VAL A 57 -23.83 13.69 -32.03
C VAL A 57 -22.59 13.11 -31.34
N LEU A 58 -22.62 11.80 -31.07
CA LEU A 58 -21.58 11.04 -30.38
C LEU A 58 -21.22 9.84 -31.23
N GLY A 59 -20.16 9.95 -32.03
CA GLY A 59 -19.86 8.95 -33.06
C GLY A 59 -21.06 8.74 -33.97
N GLU A 60 -21.58 7.51 -34.03
CA GLU A 60 -22.76 7.14 -34.84
C GLU A 60 -24.12 7.45 -34.20
N ARG A 61 -24.16 7.86 -32.91
CA ARG A 61 -25.42 8.06 -32.17
C ARG A 61 -25.76 9.54 -32.09
N THR A 62 -26.97 9.91 -32.53
CA THR A 62 -27.49 11.28 -32.42
C THR A 62 -28.62 11.33 -31.39
N LYS A 63 -28.43 12.07 -30.29
CA LYS A 63 -29.46 12.30 -29.27
C LYS A 63 -30.05 13.70 -29.44
N VAL A 64 -31.35 13.79 -29.69
CA VAL A 64 -32.06 15.07 -29.84
C VAL A 64 -32.52 15.54 -28.46
N PHE A 65 -32.05 16.71 -28.02
CA PHE A 65 -32.39 17.30 -26.72
C PHE A 65 -33.60 18.23 -26.81
N ALA A 66 -33.76 18.96 -27.92
CA ALA A 66 -34.93 19.80 -28.18
C ALA A 66 -35.27 19.80 -29.68
N LYS A 67 -36.54 19.91 -30.05
CA LYS A 67 -37.01 19.81 -31.45
C LYS A 67 -37.15 21.19 -32.11
N ALA A 68 -37.02 21.23 -33.43
CA ALA A 68 -37.33 22.44 -34.20
C ALA A 68 -38.80 22.85 -33.97
N GLY A 69 -39.04 24.11 -33.65
CA GLY A 69 -40.33 24.67 -33.28
C GLY A 69 -40.66 24.62 -31.79
N GLU A 70 -39.81 24.02 -30.94
CA GLU A 70 -39.98 24.03 -29.47
C GLU A 70 -39.59 25.41 -28.92
N THR A 71 -40.52 26.07 -28.20
CA THR A 71 -40.27 27.32 -27.49
C THR A 71 -39.59 27.00 -26.17
N ILE A 72 -38.34 27.45 -26.02
CA ILE A 72 -37.56 27.27 -24.80
C ILE A 72 -37.74 28.52 -23.94
N ASP A 73 -38.40 28.34 -22.80
CA ASP A 73 -38.48 29.32 -21.73
C ASP A 73 -37.27 29.23 -20.78
N ALA A 74 -37.23 30.10 -19.77
CA ALA A 74 -36.13 30.15 -18.82
C ALA A 74 -36.02 28.93 -17.89
N GLU A 75 -37.06 28.13 -17.76
CA GLU A 75 -37.10 26.95 -16.89
C GLU A 75 -36.69 25.70 -17.67
N ARG A 76 -37.23 25.52 -18.87
CA ARG A 76 -36.87 24.50 -19.86
C ARG A 76 -35.43 24.63 -20.33
N GLY A 77 -34.93 25.86 -20.49
CA GLY A 77 -33.52 26.11 -20.81
C GLY A 77 -32.57 25.67 -19.70
N ARG A 78 -32.96 25.83 -18.42
CA ARG A 78 -32.18 25.32 -17.28
C ARG A 78 -32.21 23.80 -17.22
N GLU A 79 -33.35 23.18 -17.52
CA GLU A 79 -33.51 21.73 -17.56
C GLU A 79 -32.65 21.10 -18.66
N LEU A 80 -32.64 21.67 -19.87
CA LEU A 80 -31.79 21.25 -20.98
C LEU A 80 -30.30 21.36 -20.65
N PHE A 81 -29.88 22.46 -20.03
CA PHE A 81 -28.51 22.65 -19.56
C PHE A 81 -28.13 21.60 -18.50
N LYS A 82 -29.00 21.33 -17.52
CA LYS A 82 -28.80 20.26 -16.53
C LYS A 82 -28.65 18.90 -17.22
N GLN A 83 -29.47 18.59 -18.22
CA GLN A 83 -29.39 17.32 -18.96
C GLN A 83 -28.10 17.20 -19.81
N MET A 84 -27.60 18.29 -20.39
CA MET A 84 -26.38 18.30 -21.19
C MET A 84 -25.11 18.26 -20.35
N VAL A 85 -25.07 18.97 -19.22
CA VAL A 85 -23.87 19.14 -18.38
C VAL A 85 -23.78 18.11 -17.26
N LEU A 86 -24.91 17.75 -16.63
CA LEU A 86 -24.96 16.79 -15.52
C LEU A 86 -25.39 15.38 -15.97
N GLY A 87 -26.10 15.26 -17.10
CA GLY A 87 -26.71 14.01 -17.59
C GLY A 87 -25.95 13.24 -18.68
N ALA A 88 -24.74 13.69 -19.05
CA ALA A 88 -23.91 13.05 -20.07
C ALA A 88 -22.93 12.02 -19.44
N GLU A 89 -23.36 10.77 -19.32
CA GLU A 89 -22.43 9.62 -19.34
C GLU A 89 -21.90 9.47 -20.77
N LEU A 90 -20.86 10.20 -21.14
CA LEU A 90 -20.33 10.17 -22.51
C LEU A 90 -18.82 9.98 -22.53
N ALA A 91 -18.46 8.93 -23.27
CA ALA A 91 -17.17 8.29 -23.38
C ALA A 91 -16.02 9.23 -23.79
N GLU A 92 -14.81 8.78 -23.44
CA GLU A 92 -13.47 9.36 -23.54
C GLU A 92 -13.03 9.93 -24.91
N ASP A 93 -13.89 9.97 -25.94
CA ASP A 93 -13.51 10.27 -27.33
C ASP A 93 -13.78 11.71 -27.82
N VAL A 94 -14.20 12.65 -26.95
CA VAL A 94 -14.39 14.05 -27.37
C VAL A 94 -13.08 14.83 -27.21
N ARG A 95 -12.20 14.74 -28.21
CA ARG A 95 -10.90 15.45 -28.25
C ARG A 95 -10.97 16.94 -28.59
N ASP A 96 -12.13 17.49 -28.95
CA ASP A 96 -12.20 18.90 -29.37
C ASP A 96 -13.58 19.52 -29.08
N TRP A 97 -13.65 20.43 -28.10
CA TRP A 97 -14.84 21.24 -27.81
C TRP A 97 -14.82 22.62 -28.51
N SER A 98 -13.84 22.85 -29.40
CA SER A 98 -13.74 24.09 -30.19
C SER A 98 -14.89 24.32 -31.19
N VAL A 99 -15.81 23.35 -31.33
CA VAL A 99 -16.90 23.38 -32.32
C VAL A 99 -18.17 24.09 -31.82
N LEU A 100 -18.27 24.47 -30.54
CA LEU A 100 -19.28 25.45 -30.11
C LEU A 100 -18.76 26.88 -30.38
N SER A 101 -18.64 27.21 -31.66
CA SER A 101 -18.38 28.59 -32.06
C SER A 101 -19.54 29.49 -31.58
N PRO A 102 -19.28 30.76 -31.22
CA PRO A 102 -20.31 31.75 -30.89
C PRO A 102 -21.38 32.00 -31.97
N ARG A 103 -21.24 31.40 -33.16
CA ARG A 103 -22.18 31.55 -34.28
C ARG A 103 -23.51 30.79 -34.13
N MET A 104 -23.63 29.83 -33.21
CA MET A 104 -24.93 29.18 -32.95
C MET A 104 -25.90 30.01 -32.07
N LEU A 105 -25.47 31.18 -31.59
CA LEU A 105 -26.27 32.08 -30.74
C LEU A 105 -26.58 33.43 -31.40
N GLU A 106 -26.52 33.51 -32.74
CA GLU A 106 -27.07 34.62 -33.51
C GLU A 106 -28.34 34.18 -34.25
N ALA A 107 -29.49 34.23 -33.56
CA ALA A 107 -30.78 34.23 -34.22
C ALA A 107 -31.02 35.62 -34.82
N THR A 108 -31.22 35.62 -36.14
CA THR A 108 -31.30 36.74 -37.08
C THR A 108 -32.35 37.79 -36.68
N ILE A 109 -31.92 39.03 -36.39
CA ILE A 109 -32.78 40.21 -36.61
C ILE A 109 -32.69 40.51 -38.11
N SER A 110 -33.87 40.57 -38.74
CA SER A 110 -34.07 40.82 -40.16
C SER A 110 -33.19 41.95 -40.71
N GLN A 111 -32.49 41.59 -41.78
CA GLN A 111 -31.67 42.39 -42.67
C GLN A 111 -32.57 43.31 -43.52
N ALA A 112 -33.02 44.45 -42.97
CA ALA A 112 -33.80 45.44 -43.74
C ALA A 112 -33.51 46.93 -43.42
N ASP A 113 -32.67 47.29 -42.44
CA ASP A 113 -32.41 48.70 -42.09
C ASP A 113 -30.91 49.08 -42.03
N TRP A 114 -30.01 48.29 -42.62
CA TRP A 114 -28.58 48.64 -42.68
C TRP A 114 -27.99 48.78 -44.09
N GLU A 115 -28.79 48.61 -45.14
CA GLU A 115 -28.40 48.92 -46.53
C GLU A 115 -28.63 50.41 -46.84
N SER A 116 -27.88 51.29 -46.16
CA SER A 116 -27.73 52.67 -46.66
C SER A 116 -26.38 53.34 -46.39
N GLN A 117 -25.43 52.73 -45.68
CA GLN A 117 -24.11 53.34 -45.48
C GLN A 117 -23.00 52.29 -45.32
N ALA A 118 -22.42 51.87 -46.44
CA ALA A 118 -20.98 51.58 -46.59
C ALA A 118 -20.71 51.00 -47.99
N GLU A 119 -20.77 51.87 -49.01
CA GLU A 119 -20.03 51.64 -50.25
C GLU A 119 -18.52 51.72 -49.95
N SER A 120 -17.79 50.60 -50.10
CA SER A 120 -16.45 50.53 -50.75
C SER A 120 -15.83 49.11 -50.65
N THR A 121 -16.14 48.27 -51.64
CA THR A 121 -15.21 47.49 -52.53
C THR A 121 -13.88 46.91 -51.97
N PRO A 122 -13.39 45.73 -52.44
CA PRO A 122 -14.01 44.40 -52.48
C PRO A 122 -13.06 43.25 -52.01
N LEU A 123 -13.69 42.09 -51.80
CA LEU A 123 -13.13 40.73 -51.73
C LEU A 123 -12.07 40.38 -52.79
N LEU A 124 -11.15 39.48 -52.42
CA LEU A 124 -10.76 38.36 -53.29
C LEU A 124 -10.52 37.09 -52.45
N ALA A 125 -11.46 36.16 -52.59
CA ALA A 125 -11.27 34.75 -52.33
C ALA A 125 -10.73 34.06 -53.59
N ARG A 126 -9.74 33.15 -53.46
CA ARG A 126 -9.63 31.80 -54.06
C ARG A 126 -8.17 31.34 -54.29
N ARG A 127 -8.01 30.00 -54.23
CA ARG A 127 -6.87 29.11 -54.59
C ARG A 127 -5.77 29.05 -53.51
N GLY A 128 -5.27 27.88 -53.10
CA GLY A 128 -5.01 26.66 -53.87
C GLY A 128 -3.55 26.70 -54.32
N ASP A 129 -2.70 25.93 -53.64
CA ASP A 129 -1.28 25.67 -53.87
C ASP A 129 -0.24 26.80 -53.67
N ARG A 130 0.85 26.40 -52.99
CA ARG A 130 2.22 26.97 -52.98
C ARG A 130 2.41 28.44 -52.63
N VAL A 131 2.93 28.72 -51.42
CA VAL A 131 4.13 29.56 -51.22
C VAL A 131 4.88 29.06 -49.97
N THR A 132 5.75 28.09 -50.16
CA THR A 132 7.03 28.03 -49.47
C THR A 132 7.87 29.19 -50.01
N GLU A 133 8.17 30.22 -49.20
CA GLU A 133 9.41 31.05 -49.29
C GLU A 133 9.45 32.26 -48.33
N GLU A 134 8.35 32.72 -47.72
CA GLU A 134 8.42 33.93 -46.83
C GLU A 134 8.63 33.66 -45.33
N LEU A 135 8.54 32.41 -44.87
CA LEU A 135 8.93 32.02 -43.49
C LEU A 135 10.44 31.76 -43.32
N ALA A 136 11.21 31.82 -44.41
CA ALA A 136 12.66 31.59 -44.39
C ALA A 136 13.50 32.84 -44.08
N ALA A 137 12.89 34.04 -44.00
CA ALA A 137 13.62 35.29 -43.80
C ALA A 137 13.56 35.85 -42.36
N ILE A 138 12.72 35.31 -41.47
CA ILE A 138 12.59 35.80 -40.08
C ILE A 138 13.34 34.92 -39.06
N LEU A 139 13.81 33.73 -39.46
CA LEU A 139 14.61 32.84 -38.62
C LEU A 139 16.14 32.99 -38.80
N ALA A 140 16.59 34.08 -39.44
CA ALA A 140 18.00 34.26 -39.81
C ALA A 140 18.83 35.13 -38.84
N ASP A 141 18.31 35.56 -37.70
CA ASP A 141 19.10 36.36 -36.76
C ASP A 141 18.76 36.05 -35.31
N GLN A 142 19.48 35.10 -34.69
CA GLN A 142 19.84 34.98 -33.26
C GLN A 142 20.42 33.55 -33.01
N PRO A 143 21.58 33.39 -32.34
CA PRO A 143 22.33 32.14 -32.31
C PRO A 143 21.82 31.11 -31.29
N VAL A 144 21.56 29.88 -31.76
CA VAL A 144 21.31 28.69 -30.95
C VAL A 144 22.62 27.93 -30.74
N ASN A 145 23.09 27.81 -29.49
CA ASN A 145 24.13 26.85 -29.11
C ASN A 145 23.47 25.50 -28.76
N LEU A 146 23.39 24.62 -29.75
CA LEU A 146 23.04 23.21 -29.59
C LEU A 146 24.19 22.37 -30.17
N VAL A 147 25.08 21.84 -29.32
CA VAL A 147 26.01 20.79 -29.76
C VAL A 147 25.30 19.45 -29.65
N ARG A 148 24.97 18.92 -30.82
CA ARG A 148 24.45 17.57 -31.07
C ARG A 148 25.62 16.73 -31.57
N VAL A 149 25.86 15.54 -31.03
CA VAL A 149 26.44 14.46 -31.83
C VAL A 149 25.72 13.14 -31.57
N ILE A 150 25.20 12.62 -32.67
CA ILE A 150 24.49 11.36 -32.86
C ILE A 150 25.49 10.32 -33.39
N SER A 151 25.26 9.06 -33.00
CA SER A 151 25.40 7.79 -33.76
C SER A 151 26.66 6.90 -33.73
N ARG A 152 26.34 5.64 -33.35
CA ARG A 152 26.56 4.34 -34.02
C ARG A 152 27.88 3.56 -33.87
N ARG A 153 27.72 2.40 -33.21
CA ARG A 153 28.16 1.02 -33.55
C ARG A 153 29.52 0.83 -34.26
N ALA A 154 30.46 0.20 -33.55
CA ALA A 154 31.28 -0.93 -34.02
C ALA A 154 31.91 -1.61 -32.79
N GLY A 155 32.00 -2.95 -32.79
CA GLY A 155 32.50 -3.74 -31.68
C GLY A 155 34.01 -3.98 -31.67
N ALA A 156 34.40 -4.85 -30.73
CA ALA A 156 35.67 -5.56 -30.54
C ALA A 156 36.74 -4.91 -29.63
N GLU A 157 37.04 -5.66 -28.56
CA GLU A 157 38.36 -5.95 -27.96
C GLU A 157 39.31 -4.80 -27.58
N ALA A 158 39.58 -4.62 -26.27
CA ALA A 158 40.89 -4.92 -25.64
C ALA A 158 41.04 -4.25 -24.25
N ARG A 159 41.23 -5.11 -23.25
CA ARG A 159 42.17 -5.05 -22.11
C ARG A 159 42.59 -3.69 -21.53
N GLY A 160 42.10 -3.45 -20.30
CA GLY A 160 42.87 -3.20 -19.08
C GLY A 160 44.05 -2.23 -19.07
N VAL A 161 43.89 -1.11 -18.37
CA VAL A 161 44.87 -0.50 -17.44
C VAL A 161 44.08 0.33 -16.41
N ALA A 162 44.41 0.18 -15.13
CA ALA A 162 44.17 1.18 -14.07
C ALA A 162 45.54 1.50 -13.44
N PRO A 163 45.64 2.44 -12.50
CA PRO A 163 45.36 3.89 -12.56
C PRO A 163 46.62 4.70 -12.11
N GLU A 164 46.69 6.03 -12.30
CA GLU A 164 47.33 6.94 -11.30
C GLU A 164 47.25 8.45 -11.63
N THR A 165 46.92 9.20 -10.57
CA THR A 165 47.24 10.61 -10.23
C THR A 165 46.89 11.77 -11.17
N ILE A 166 45.99 12.66 -10.70
CA ILE A 166 46.27 14.09 -10.45
C ILE A 166 45.44 14.55 -9.22
N ARG A 167 46.09 15.38 -8.41
CA ARG A 167 45.75 15.82 -7.05
C ARG A 167 44.74 16.98 -7.01
N ASN A 168 43.95 16.93 -5.94
CA ASN A 168 43.25 17.96 -5.16
C ASN A 168 42.09 18.80 -5.76
N PRO A 169 41.02 19.02 -4.96
CA PRO A 169 39.76 19.62 -5.37
C PRO A 169 39.77 21.14 -5.16
N VAL A 170 39.24 21.88 -6.13
CA VAL A 170 38.85 23.28 -5.93
C VAL A 170 37.44 23.28 -5.33
N SER A 171 37.38 23.70 -4.07
CA SER A 171 36.18 24.05 -3.32
C SER A 171 35.41 25.18 -4.02
N LEU A 172 34.18 24.91 -4.46
CA LEU A 172 33.18 25.94 -4.71
C LEU A 172 32.16 25.92 -3.57
N PRO A 173 31.76 27.10 -3.06
CA PRO A 173 31.13 27.24 -1.76
C PRO A 173 29.68 26.75 -1.75
N VAL A 174 29.41 25.84 -0.82
CA VAL A 174 28.07 25.56 -0.29
C VAL A 174 27.58 26.83 0.39
N GLN A 175 26.61 27.52 -0.21
CA GLN A 175 25.85 28.55 0.51
C GLN A 175 24.95 27.84 1.54
N VAL A 176 25.46 27.82 2.76
CA VAL A 176 24.72 27.55 3.99
C VAL A 176 23.74 28.71 4.19
N PHE A 177 22.46 28.51 3.88
CA PHE A 177 21.41 29.37 4.41
C PHE A 177 21.13 28.93 5.85
N GLN A 178 21.69 29.66 6.81
CA GLN A 178 21.29 29.55 8.21
C GLN A 178 20.02 30.37 8.49
N PRO A 179 19.24 29.98 9.51
CA PRO A 179 17.84 30.31 9.68
C PRO A 179 17.66 31.70 10.31
N LYS A 180 16.67 32.45 9.82
CA LYS A 180 16.08 33.57 10.57
C LYS A 180 14.70 33.14 11.08
N THR A 181 14.62 33.03 12.40
CA THR A 181 13.46 33.21 13.28
C THR A 181 12.47 34.26 12.73
N SER A 182 11.15 34.21 12.91
CA SER A 182 10.34 33.68 14.02
C SER A 182 8.86 33.67 13.59
N ALA A 183 8.10 32.75 14.18
CA ALA A 183 6.67 32.54 13.99
C ALA A 183 5.80 33.74 14.42
N TYR A 184 4.71 33.99 13.67
CA TYR A 184 3.43 34.45 14.21
C TYR A 184 2.30 33.75 13.45
N LEU A 185 1.67 32.80 14.13
CA LEU A 185 0.46 32.10 13.70
C LEU A 185 -0.72 32.95 14.21
N ALA A 186 -1.46 33.60 13.32
CA ALA A 186 -2.70 34.29 13.67
C ALA A 186 -3.86 33.30 13.58
N VAL A 187 -4.53 33.08 14.71
CA VAL A 187 -5.81 32.36 14.82
C VAL A 187 -6.88 33.14 14.05
N PRO A 188 -7.75 32.50 13.24
CA PRO A 188 -8.88 33.19 12.62
C PRO A 188 -9.90 33.54 13.72
N GLY A 189 -10.11 34.83 14.01
CA GLY A 189 -11.21 35.25 14.89
C GLY A 189 -11.07 36.54 15.71
N THR A 190 -9.96 37.29 15.67
CA THR A 190 -9.81 38.52 16.46
C THR A 190 -9.76 39.79 15.61
N VAL A 191 -10.72 40.69 15.82
CA VAL A 191 -10.71 42.06 15.29
C VAL A 191 -9.64 42.87 16.04
N LEU A 192 -8.51 43.16 15.37
CA LEU A 192 -7.46 44.02 15.90
C LEU A 192 -7.84 45.49 15.69
N THR A 193 -8.10 46.22 16.79
CA THR A 193 -8.33 47.67 16.78
C THR A 193 -7.02 48.46 16.66
N LYS A 194 -7.10 49.63 16.02
CA LYS A 194 -6.02 50.58 15.65
C LYS A 194 -4.98 50.92 16.73
N GLN A 195 -5.27 50.70 18.02
CA GLN A 195 -4.36 50.96 19.14
C GLN A 195 -3.19 49.97 19.30
N VAL A 196 -3.21 48.80 18.65
CA VAL A 196 -2.13 47.80 18.75
C VAL A 196 -1.01 48.05 17.74
N VAL A 197 -1.33 48.68 16.61
CA VAL A 197 -0.35 49.03 15.55
C VAL A 197 0.58 50.15 16.03
N ASP A 198 0.06 51.11 16.80
CA ASP A 198 0.85 52.25 17.27
C ASP A 198 1.89 51.87 18.34
N ARG A 199 1.67 50.78 19.11
CA ARG A 199 2.63 50.30 20.13
C ARG A 199 3.78 49.46 19.57
N LEU A 200 3.63 48.90 18.36
CA LEU A 200 4.70 48.15 17.69
C LEU A 200 5.72 49.09 17.03
N HIS A 201 5.34 50.34 16.75
CA HIS A 201 6.24 51.35 16.17
C HIS A 201 7.22 51.98 17.17
N GLU A 202 6.98 51.85 18.49
CA GLU A 202 7.85 52.43 19.53
C GLU A 202 8.95 51.49 20.04
N ALA A 203 9.01 50.23 19.60
CA ALA A 203 9.88 49.20 20.19
C ALA A 203 11.11 48.78 19.34
N GLN A 204 11.45 49.51 18.27
CA GLN A 204 12.69 49.30 17.51
C GLN A 204 13.54 50.55 17.45
N MET A 205 14.21 50.86 18.55
CA MET A 205 15.37 51.75 18.61
C MET A 205 16.42 51.09 19.51
N GLU A 206 17.41 50.43 18.91
CA GLU A 206 18.78 50.31 19.43
C GLU A 206 19.68 49.54 18.44
N GLY A 207 20.71 50.23 17.91
CA GLY A 207 22.01 49.61 17.65
C GLY A 207 22.50 49.40 16.21
N LEU A 208 23.36 50.34 15.78
CA LEU A 208 24.59 50.18 14.96
C LEU A 208 24.52 50.23 13.41
N VAL A 209 25.10 51.33 12.90
CA VAL A 209 25.51 51.65 11.50
C VAL A 209 27.04 51.61 11.44
N PRO A 210 27.67 51.12 10.35
CA PRO A 210 28.40 51.99 9.37
C PRO A 210 28.32 51.43 7.92
N ASP A 211 28.54 52.11 6.79
CA ASP A 211 28.88 53.47 6.36
C ASP A 211 28.44 53.53 4.87
N GLU A 212 27.84 54.64 4.41
CA GLU A 212 27.69 54.97 2.99
C GLU A 212 28.60 56.16 2.64
N PRO A 213 29.17 56.24 1.42
CA PRO A 213 29.59 57.51 0.86
C PRO A 213 28.46 58.09 -0.02
N SER A 214 28.01 59.27 0.39
CA SER A 214 27.18 60.24 -0.32
C SER A 214 27.77 60.69 -1.66
N ILE A 215 26.92 61.07 -2.63
CA ILE A 215 27.07 62.30 -3.44
C ILE A 215 25.68 62.73 -3.98
N ASP A 216 25.30 63.93 -3.53
CA ASP A 216 24.54 65.03 -4.13
C ASP A 216 23.15 64.82 -4.76
N ALA A 217 22.15 65.39 -4.08
CA ALA A 217 20.89 65.86 -4.65
C ALA A 217 20.94 67.39 -4.85
N PRO A 218 20.29 67.93 -5.89
CA PRO A 218 19.80 69.30 -5.85
C PRO A 218 18.26 69.35 -5.85
N ASP A 219 17.76 69.97 -4.78
CA ASP A 219 16.62 70.87 -4.66
C ASP A 219 15.36 70.72 -5.54
N GLY A 220 14.22 70.64 -4.84
CA GLY A 220 12.99 71.32 -5.25
C GLY A 220 11.79 70.44 -5.62
N VAL A 221 11.19 69.73 -4.66
CA VAL A 221 9.82 69.20 -4.81
C VAL A 221 8.82 70.26 -4.35
N GLY A 222 8.33 71.04 -5.31
CA GLY A 222 6.99 71.61 -5.28
C GLY A 222 6.04 70.60 -5.93
N ILE A 223 4.96 70.27 -5.23
CA ILE A 223 3.88 69.38 -5.67
C ILE A 223 3.19 70.00 -6.90
N ASP A 224 3.11 69.26 -8.01
CA ASP A 224 1.88 69.22 -8.80
C ASP A 224 1.76 67.95 -9.65
N TYR A 225 0.53 67.49 -9.79
CA TYR A 225 0.11 66.27 -10.49
C TYR A 225 0.09 66.52 -12.01
N THR A 226 0.82 65.74 -12.82
CA THR A 226 0.42 65.28 -14.17
C THR A 226 1.57 64.56 -14.90
N ASN A 227 1.28 63.36 -15.46
CA ASN A 227 1.97 62.65 -16.56
C ASN A 227 3.47 62.30 -16.35
N GLY A 228 4.01 61.09 -16.50
CA GLY A 228 3.62 59.84 -17.14
C GLY A 228 4.88 59.22 -17.77
N ILE A 229 5.34 58.03 -17.35
CA ILE A 229 6.29 57.14 -18.06
C ILE A 229 5.99 55.67 -17.64
N PRO A 230 6.36 54.60 -18.38
CA PRO A 230 5.44 53.67 -19.00
C PRO A 230 5.54 52.25 -18.41
N ALA A 231 4.40 51.63 -18.08
CA ALA A 231 4.38 50.21 -17.76
C ALA A 231 4.31 49.37 -19.05
N LEU A 232 5.22 48.40 -19.18
CA LEU A 232 5.14 47.31 -20.14
C LEU A 232 3.86 46.50 -19.88
N VAL A 233 2.89 46.65 -20.78
CA VAL A 233 1.60 45.96 -20.76
C VAL A 233 1.74 44.60 -21.44
N SER A 234 1.28 43.54 -20.75
CA SER A 234 1.13 42.21 -21.34
C SER A 234 0.00 42.19 -22.38
N PRO A 235 0.03 41.34 -23.42
CA PRO A 235 -0.98 41.34 -24.50
C PRO A 235 -2.39 40.82 -24.12
N SER A 236 -2.84 41.02 -22.87
CA SER A 236 -4.17 40.59 -22.41
C SER A 236 -5.18 41.74 -22.19
N ASP A 237 -4.78 43.01 -22.41
CA ASP A 237 -5.62 44.19 -22.12
C ASP A 237 -6.26 44.88 -23.35
N VAL A 238 -6.36 44.22 -24.50
CA VAL A 238 -7.07 44.76 -25.67
C VAL A 238 -8.49 44.18 -25.72
N GLY A 239 -9.39 44.70 -24.90
CA GLY A 239 -10.80 44.29 -24.96
C GLY A 239 -11.77 44.81 -23.92
N ARG A 240 -11.44 45.82 -23.10
CA ARG A 240 -12.40 46.41 -22.14
C ARG A 240 -12.31 47.92 -22.07
N LEU A 241 -13.01 48.61 -22.98
CA LEU A 241 -13.47 49.99 -22.78
C LEU A 241 -14.51 50.39 -23.84
N ALA A 242 -15.72 49.84 -23.74
CA ALA A 242 -16.93 50.43 -24.31
C ALA A 242 -18.17 49.76 -23.71
N LEU A 243 -18.54 50.11 -22.47
CA LEU A 243 -19.90 49.94 -22.00
C LEU A 243 -20.38 51.27 -21.42
N LYS A 244 -20.91 52.11 -22.32
CA LYS A 244 -21.85 53.16 -21.92
C LYS A 244 -23.04 52.48 -21.26
N GLN A 245 -23.46 53.03 -20.13
CA GLN A 245 -24.76 52.79 -19.53
C GLN A 245 -25.86 52.83 -20.61
N GLN A 246 -26.45 51.68 -20.88
CA GLN A 246 -27.85 51.59 -21.26
C GLN A 246 -28.50 50.48 -20.45
N GLU A 247 -29.73 50.77 -20.07
CA GLU A 247 -30.49 50.17 -18.98
C GLU A 247 -30.67 48.65 -19.09
N GLY A 248 -30.51 47.97 -17.95
CA GLY A 248 -31.19 46.73 -17.62
C GLY A 248 -30.83 45.47 -18.41
N LYS A 249 -29.75 44.78 -18.03
CA LYS A 249 -29.56 43.31 -18.12
C LYS A 249 -28.23 42.90 -17.48
N LEU A 250 -28.23 42.60 -16.18
CA LEU A 250 -27.11 41.93 -15.51
C LEU A 250 -27.18 40.43 -15.86
N SER A 251 -26.32 39.97 -16.76
CA SER A 251 -26.09 38.56 -17.03
C SER A 251 -25.03 38.02 -16.06
N PHE A 252 -25.41 37.16 -15.13
CA PHE A 252 -24.49 36.45 -14.24
C PHE A 252 -23.90 35.25 -14.99
N VAL A 253 -22.58 35.19 -15.10
CA VAL A 253 -21.87 33.98 -15.54
C VAL A 253 -21.64 33.15 -14.29
N THR A 254 -22.34 32.02 -14.16
CA THR A 254 -22.12 31.13 -13.03
C THR A 254 -21.16 30.01 -13.46
N PRO A 255 -19.97 29.91 -12.85
CA PRO A 255 -19.03 28.84 -13.12
C PRO A 255 -19.54 27.55 -12.48
N VAL A 256 -19.65 26.50 -13.30
CA VAL A 256 -20.14 25.18 -12.89
C VAL A 256 -18.99 24.18 -12.98
N VAL A 257 -18.71 23.48 -11.90
CA VAL A 257 -17.78 22.35 -11.88
C VAL A 257 -18.43 21.16 -12.60
N THR A 258 -17.80 20.69 -13.67
CA THR A 258 -18.33 19.57 -14.46
C THR A 258 -17.80 18.22 -13.95
N LYS A 259 -18.45 17.12 -14.37
CA LYS A 259 -17.93 15.76 -14.17
C LYS A 259 -16.86 15.36 -15.19
N ILE A 260 -16.54 16.24 -16.15
CA ILE A 260 -15.55 15.97 -17.19
C ILE A 260 -14.15 16.11 -16.60
N THR A 261 -13.36 15.05 -16.68
CA THR A 261 -11.97 15.02 -16.22
C THR A 261 -11.01 15.36 -17.36
N ALA A 262 -10.18 16.37 -17.16
CA ALA A 262 -9.02 16.68 -18.00
C ALA A 262 -7.75 16.16 -17.30
N TRP A 263 -6.84 15.56 -18.07
CA TRP A 263 -5.55 15.12 -17.57
C TRP A 263 -4.52 16.18 -17.92
N LEU A 264 -3.85 16.74 -16.91
CA LEU A 264 -2.86 17.79 -17.09
C LEU A 264 -1.47 17.27 -16.69
N SER A 265 -0.48 17.56 -17.52
CA SER A 265 0.92 17.46 -17.16
C SER A 265 1.35 18.64 -16.27
N ALA A 266 2.48 18.53 -15.58
CA ALA A 266 2.97 19.60 -14.70
C ALA A 266 3.10 20.97 -15.41
N ASN A 267 3.51 20.98 -16.68
CA ASN A 267 3.63 22.21 -17.48
C ASN A 267 2.27 22.84 -17.80
N GLU A 268 1.24 22.01 -18.01
CA GLU A 268 -0.13 22.48 -18.27
C GLU A 268 -0.81 22.93 -16.98
N GLU A 269 -0.51 22.26 -15.87
CA GLU A 269 -0.97 22.61 -14.53
C GLU A 269 -0.48 24.00 -14.10
N GLU A 270 0.79 24.33 -14.36
CA GLU A 270 1.37 25.64 -14.00
C GLU A 270 0.64 26.83 -14.64
N LEU A 271 0.02 26.61 -15.80
CA LEU A 271 -0.74 27.64 -16.53
C LEU A 271 -2.22 27.71 -16.10
N ALA A 272 -2.69 26.78 -15.27
CA ALA A 272 -4.07 26.64 -14.87
C ALA A 272 -4.33 27.14 -13.44
N ARG A 273 -5.55 27.64 -13.20
CA ARG A 273 -6.03 28.00 -11.85
C ARG A 273 -6.91 26.89 -11.31
N ILE A 274 -6.44 26.23 -10.26
CA ILE A 274 -7.02 24.97 -9.78
C ILE A 274 -7.60 25.15 -8.38
N ALA A 275 -8.90 24.91 -8.22
CA ALA A 275 -9.57 24.89 -6.93
C ALA A 275 -9.36 23.56 -6.18
N GLN A 276 -9.34 23.64 -4.85
CA GLN A 276 -9.24 22.47 -3.98
C GLN A 276 -10.50 21.59 -4.06
N ALA A 277 -10.33 20.27 -3.89
CA ALA A 277 -11.43 19.29 -3.98
C ALA A 277 -12.50 19.46 -2.89
N ASN A 278 -12.13 20.02 -1.74
CA ASN A 278 -13.02 20.24 -0.58
C ASN A 278 -13.79 21.56 -0.64
N ALA A 279 -13.62 22.37 -1.70
CA ALA A 279 -14.37 23.61 -1.85
C ALA A 279 -15.88 23.31 -1.90
N PRO A 280 -16.70 23.98 -1.08
CA PRO A 280 -18.13 23.67 -1.00
C PRO A 280 -18.85 24.04 -2.31
N LEU A 281 -19.60 23.07 -2.83
CA LEU A 281 -20.40 23.18 -4.04
C LEU A 281 -21.89 23.10 -3.73
N ALA A 282 -22.70 23.88 -4.43
CA ALA A 282 -24.15 23.75 -4.47
C ALA A 282 -24.55 22.48 -5.24
N VAL A 283 -25.82 22.06 -5.10
CA VAL A 283 -26.38 20.89 -5.81
C VAL A 283 -26.24 21.03 -7.34
N GLU A 284 -26.26 22.26 -7.84
CA GLU A 284 -26.06 22.57 -9.26
C GLU A 284 -24.59 22.55 -9.72
N GLY A 285 -23.62 22.30 -8.83
CA GLY A 285 -22.18 22.27 -9.14
C GLY A 285 -21.48 23.63 -9.11
N ASN A 286 -22.15 24.67 -8.61
CA ASN A 286 -21.59 26.02 -8.44
C ASN A 286 -20.85 26.13 -7.11
N PHE A 287 -19.80 26.93 -7.04
CA PHE A 287 -19.16 27.26 -5.76
C PHE A 287 -20.11 28.06 -4.85
N THR A 288 -20.21 27.68 -3.58
CA THR A 288 -21.06 28.40 -2.61
C THR A 288 -20.40 29.68 -2.10
N ASN A 289 -19.07 29.69 -2.03
CA ASN A 289 -18.28 30.79 -1.50
C ASN A 289 -17.97 31.83 -2.59
N GLU A 290 -17.94 33.11 -2.22
CA GLU A 290 -17.58 34.20 -3.15
C GLU A 290 -16.09 34.16 -3.54
N PHE A 291 -15.23 33.68 -2.63
CA PHE A 291 -13.81 33.47 -2.87
C PHE A 291 -13.45 32.03 -2.53
N VAL A 292 -12.68 31.39 -3.40
CA VAL A 292 -12.24 30.00 -3.27
C VAL A 292 -10.72 29.99 -3.27
N LEU A 293 -10.13 29.19 -2.38
CA LEU A 293 -8.68 29.00 -2.34
C LEU A 293 -8.25 28.15 -3.54
N CYS A 294 -7.37 28.70 -4.37
CA CYS A 294 -6.89 28.06 -5.58
C CYS A 294 -5.36 27.96 -5.58
N ARG A 295 -4.81 27.04 -6.36
CA ARG A 295 -3.39 26.97 -6.71
C ARG A 295 -3.17 27.61 -8.07
N GLU A 296 -2.19 28.49 -8.17
CA GLU A 296 -1.72 29.12 -9.41
C GLU A 296 -0.20 29.34 -9.31
N ARG A 297 0.60 28.72 -10.18
CA ARG A 297 2.08 28.88 -10.24
C ARG A 297 2.84 28.73 -8.91
N GLY A 298 2.40 27.80 -8.06
CA GLY A 298 2.99 27.56 -6.74
C GLY A 298 2.52 28.50 -5.63
N ASP A 299 1.72 29.52 -5.96
CA ASP A 299 1.03 30.39 -5.00
C ASP A 299 -0.39 29.91 -4.72
N PHE A 300 -0.97 30.37 -3.61
CA PHE A 300 -2.30 30.01 -3.13
C PHE A 300 -3.27 31.21 -3.05
N PRO A 301 -3.62 31.85 -4.18
CA PRO A 301 -4.53 32.99 -4.18
C PRO A 301 -5.98 32.58 -3.85
N LEU A 302 -6.71 33.53 -3.25
CA LEU A 302 -8.17 33.48 -3.15
C LEU A 302 -8.76 34.09 -4.42
N LEU A 303 -9.29 33.25 -5.30
CA LEU A 303 -9.86 33.66 -6.58
C LEU A 303 -11.38 33.66 -6.51
N ARG A 304 -12.00 34.48 -7.37
CA ARG A 304 -13.44 34.39 -7.55
C ARG A 304 -13.78 33.17 -8.40
N PRO A 305 -14.94 32.52 -8.19
CA PRO A 305 -15.37 31.36 -8.96
C PRO A 305 -15.23 31.52 -10.48
N ASP A 306 -15.43 32.72 -11.03
CA ASP A 306 -15.34 32.98 -12.47
C ASP A 306 -13.92 32.91 -13.03
N GLU A 307 -12.91 33.05 -12.19
CA GLU A 307 -11.50 33.02 -12.55
C GLU A 307 -10.89 31.61 -12.52
N ILE A 308 -11.64 30.62 -12.03
CA ILE A 308 -11.19 29.23 -11.82
C ILE A 308 -11.36 28.42 -13.11
N ASP A 309 -10.31 27.70 -13.51
CA ASP A 309 -10.30 26.88 -14.73
C ASP A 309 -10.59 25.40 -14.45
N TYR A 310 -10.04 24.88 -13.35
CA TYR A 310 -10.16 23.48 -12.95
C TYR A 310 -10.37 23.32 -11.45
N MET A 311 -10.77 22.12 -11.03
CA MET A 311 -10.89 21.70 -9.64
C MET A 311 -10.31 20.30 -9.48
N ASP A 312 -9.67 20.04 -8.35
CA ASP A 312 -9.20 18.70 -7.98
C ASP A 312 -10.35 17.66 -8.02
N VAL A 313 -10.05 16.41 -8.42
CA VAL A 313 -11.08 15.36 -8.55
C VAL A 313 -11.50 14.79 -7.20
N ALA A 314 -10.51 14.56 -6.34
CA ALA A 314 -10.68 13.99 -5.01
C ALA A 314 -9.57 14.50 -4.06
N PRO A 315 -9.82 14.65 -2.74
CA PRO A 315 -8.81 15.18 -1.80
C PRO A 315 -7.58 14.27 -1.63
N ASP A 316 -7.76 12.96 -1.71
CA ASP A 316 -6.71 11.94 -1.58
C ASP A 316 -5.79 11.86 -2.81
N GLN A 317 -6.06 12.63 -3.87
CA GLN A 317 -5.21 12.67 -5.06
C GLN A 317 -3.82 13.27 -4.81
N LEU A 318 -3.67 14.04 -3.72
CA LEU A 318 -2.43 14.69 -3.32
C LEU A 318 -1.42 13.69 -2.73
N VAL A 319 -1.90 12.59 -2.18
CA VAL A 319 -1.10 11.64 -1.42
C VAL A 319 -0.77 10.40 -2.24
N SER A 320 0.25 9.66 -1.79
CA SER A 320 0.56 8.33 -2.34
C SER A 320 -0.36 7.27 -1.72
N VAL A 321 -0.52 6.12 -2.39
CA VAL A 321 -1.32 4.99 -1.87
C VAL A 321 -0.97 4.62 -0.43
N ALA A 322 0.32 4.60 -0.07
CA ALA A 322 0.75 4.23 1.28
C ALA A 322 0.37 5.27 2.35
N ALA A 323 0.33 6.56 1.99
CA ALA A 323 -0.13 7.61 2.89
C ALA A 323 -1.67 7.69 2.92
N ALA A 324 -2.32 7.37 1.79
CA ALA A 324 -3.77 7.31 1.67
C ALA A 324 -4.42 6.19 2.50
N LEU A 325 -3.64 5.22 2.98
CA LEU A 325 -4.05 4.16 3.91
C LEU A 325 -3.97 4.55 5.39
N ILE A 326 -3.50 5.76 5.71
CA ILE A 326 -3.44 6.28 7.08
C ILE A 326 -4.75 7.02 7.35
N PRO A 327 -5.62 6.55 8.27
CA PRO A 327 -6.82 7.29 8.66
C PRO A 327 -6.42 8.56 9.41
N PHE A 328 -7.25 9.60 9.40
CA PHE A 328 -6.99 10.85 10.14
C PHE A 328 -5.63 11.50 9.84
N LEU A 329 -5.12 11.36 8.61
CA LEU A 329 -3.83 11.90 8.20
C LEU A 329 -3.76 13.42 8.40
N GLU A 330 -4.88 14.12 8.25
CA GLU A 330 -5.05 15.55 8.49
C GLU A 330 -4.76 16.00 9.93
N HIS A 331 -4.72 15.06 10.89
CA HIS A 331 -4.43 15.32 12.30
C HIS A 331 -3.00 14.92 12.71
N ASP A 332 -2.17 14.51 11.76
CA ASP A 332 -0.79 14.12 12.00
C ASP A 332 0.20 15.12 11.40
N ASP A 333 1.30 15.36 12.12
CA ASP A 333 2.45 16.07 11.56
C ASP A 333 3.01 15.34 10.32
N ALA A 334 3.42 16.11 9.31
CA ALA A 334 3.91 15.57 8.04
C ALA A 334 5.11 14.61 8.20
N ASN A 335 6.00 14.84 9.18
CA ASN A 335 7.11 13.92 9.43
C ASN A 335 6.63 12.58 10.00
N ARG A 336 5.54 12.59 10.78
CA ARG A 336 4.92 11.38 11.32
C ARG A 336 4.18 10.61 10.25
N ALA A 337 3.43 11.29 9.40
CA ALA A 337 2.81 10.73 8.19
C ALA A 337 3.85 10.02 7.29
N LEU A 338 4.99 10.68 7.05
CA LEU A 338 6.09 10.10 6.28
C LEU A 338 6.66 8.83 6.95
N MET A 339 6.88 8.88 8.26
CA MET A 339 7.35 7.70 8.99
C MET A 339 6.33 6.57 8.95
N GLY A 340 5.04 6.88 9.12
CA GLY A 340 3.93 5.93 9.05
C GLY A 340 3.84 5.20 7.72
N SER A 341 3.82 5.95 6.61
CA SER A 341 3.80 5.37 5.25
C SER A 341 5.04 4.51 4.95
N ASN A 342 6.21 4.91 5.45
CA ASN A 342 7.44 4.11 5.32
C ASN A 342 7.42 2.82 6.15
N MET A 343 6.85 2.86 7.35
CA MET A 343 6.77 1.70 8.25
C MET A 343 5.75 0.68 7.77
N GLN A 344 4.63 1.11 7.19
CA GLN A 344 3.65 0.21 6.58
C GLN A 344 4.28 -0.70 5.52
N ARG A 345 5.20 -0.18 4.71
CA ARG A 345 5.94 -0.96 3.69
C ARG A 345 6.91 -1.99 4.28
N GLN A 346 7.24 -1.87 5.55
CA GLN A 346 8.15 -2.78 6.28
C GLN A 346 7.37 -3.81 7.12
N ALA A 347 6.04 -3.78 7.09
CA ALA A 347 5.21 -4.72 7.83
C ALA A 347 5.40 -6.14 7.29
N VAL A 348 5.60 -7.10 8.19
CA VAL A 348 5.77 -8.52 7.85
C VAL A 348 4.39 -9.18 7.76
N PRO A 349 4.13 -10.02 6.74
CA PRO A 349 2.92 -10.81 6.69
C PRO A 349 2.75 -11.71 7.92
N LEU A 350 1.64 -11.51 8.63
CA LEU A 350 1.27 -12.32 9.79
C LEU A 350 0.66 -13.65 9.32
N LEU A 351 0.68 -14.65 10.20
CA LEU A 351 0.03 -15.94 9.97
C LEU A 351 -1.50 -15.79 9.86
N PHE A 352 -2.07 -14.93 10.70
CA PHE A 352 -3.49 -14.59 10.73
C PHE A 352 -3.65 -13.07 10.75
N PRO A 353 -3.54 -12.39 9.59
CA PRO A 353 -3.83 -10.96 9.50
C PRO A 353 -5.30 -10.67 9.78
N GLU A 354 -5.62 -9.43 10.14
CA GLU A 354 -7.00 -8.94 10.34
C GLU A 354 -7.17 -7.59 9.65
N ALA A 355 -8.30 -7.38 8.97
CA ALA A 355 -8.62 -6.11 8.35
C ALA A 355 -8.69 -4.96 9.40
N PRO A 356 -8.26 -3.74 9.06
CA PRO A 356 -8.30 -2.63 10.00
C PRO A 356 -9.75 -2.21 10.31
N LEU A 357 -10.10 -2.12 11.60
CA LEU A 357 -11.43 -1.63 12.04
C LEU A 357 -11.67 -0.18 11.62
N VAL A 358 -10.60 0.62 11.56
CA VAL A 358 -10.60 2.00 11.06
C VAL A 358 -9.72 2.04 9.82
N GLY A 359 -10.30 1.88 8.65
CA GLY A 359 -9.62 1.95 7.36
C GLY A 359 -9.86 3.27 6.64
N THR A 360 -9.36 3.41 5.41
CA THR A 360 -9.67 4.56 4.54
C THR A 360 -10.60 4.19 3.39
N GLY A 361 -10.82 2.89 3.15
CA GLY A 361 -11.59 2.36 2.02
C GLY A 361 -10.72 2.02 0.81
N LEU A 362 -9.43 2.39 0.83
CA LEU A 362 -8.47 2.04 -0.22
C LEU A 362 -7.88 0.63 -0.05
N GLU A 363 -8.12 -0.02 1.08
CA GLU A 363 -7.58 -1.34 1.40
C GLU A 363 -7.98 -2.42 0.39
N GLU A 364 -9.26 -2.44 -0.02
CA GLU A 364 -9.78 -3.39 -1.03
C GLU A 364 -9.13 -3.15 -2.40
N THR A 365 -9.12 -1.89 -2.85
CA THR A 365 -8.52 -1.50 -4.14
C THR A 365 -7.02 -1.81 -4.17
N ALA A 366 -6.30 -1.48 -3.11
CA ALA A 366 -4.87 -1.77 -2.99
C ALA A 366 -4.58 -3.28 -3.03
N ALA A 367 -5.39 -4.10 -2.34
CA ALA A 367 -5.25 -5.55 -2.36
C ALA A 367 -5.55 -6.13 -3.75
N ARG A 368 -6.63 -5.70 -4.40
CA ARG A 368 -7.05 -6.11 -5.74
C ARG A 368 -5.98 -5.79 -6.80
N ASP A 369 -5.54 -4.53 -6.86
CA ASP A 369 -4.63 -4.05 -7.90
C ASP A 369 -3.20 -4.55 -7.72
N SER A 370 -2.80 -4.89 -6.49
CA SER A 370 -1.49 -5.51 -6.22
C SER A 370 -1.35 -6.94 -6.80
N GLY A 371 -2.47 -7.61 -7.09
CA GLY A 371 -2.49 -9.03 -7.47
C GLY A 371 -2.11 -9.99 -6.33
N ALA A 372 -2.13 -9.51 -5.07
CA ALA A 372 -1.95 -10.36 -3.89
C ALA A 372 -3.13 -11.34 -3.74
N VAL A 373 -4.35 -10.84 -3.95
CA VAL A 373 -5.59 -11.62 -3.95
C VAL A 373 -5.85 -12.26 -5.32
N VAL A 374 -6.58 -13.36 -5.33
CA VAL A 374 -7.01 -14.03 -6.56
C VAL A 374 -8.39 -13.53 -6.95
N VAL A 375 -8.51 -12.90 -8.12
CA VAL A 375 -9.75 -12.28 -8.60
C VAL A 375 -10.42 -13.14 -9.68
N ALA A 376 -11.75 -13.22 -9.64
CA ALA A 376 -12.58 -13.88 -10.63
C ALA A 376 -12.53 -13.14 -11.98
N ARG A 377 -12.11 -13.85 -13.03
CA ARG A 377 -12.07 -13.32 -14.41
C ARG A 377 -13.45 -13.19 -15.04
N ARG A 378 -14.38 -14.06 -14.64
CA ARG A 378 -15.75 -14.17 -15.15
C ARG A 378 -16.70 -14.49 -14.00
N ALA A 379 -17.95 -14.05 -14.15
CA ALA A 379 -19.01 -14.44 -13.24
C ALA A 379 -19.37 -15.92 -13.43
N GLY A 380 -19.75 -16.61 -12.35
CA GLY A 380 -20.01 -18.04 -12.37
C GLY A 380 -20.40 -18.62 -11.01
N ILE A 381 -20.52 -19.94 -10.96
CA ILE A 381 -20.79 -20.71 -9.74
C ILE A 381 -19.53 -21.48 -9.37
N VAL A 382 -19.10 -21.39 -8.11
CA VAL A 382 -17.94 -22.13 -7.62
C VAL A 382 -18.26 -23.63 -7.56
N GLN A 383 -17.60 -24.43 -8.37
CA GLN A 383 -17.85 -25.87 -8.47
C GLN A 383 -16.99 -26.67 -7.48
N GLU A 384 -15.72 -26.28 -7.34
CA GLU A 384 -14.74 -26.96 -6.49
C GLU A 384 -13.84 -25.94 -5.80
N VAL A 385 -13.62 -26.13 -4.50
CA VAL A 385 -12.70 -25.33 -3.69
C VAL A 385 -11.79 -26.30 -2.95
N THR A 386 -10.49 -26.18 -3.20
CA THR A 386 -9.45 -26.85 -2.43
C THR A 386 -8.44 -25.80 -1.94
N ALA A 387 -7.52 -26.21 -1.07
CA ALA A 387 -6.43 -25.31 -0.69
C ALA A 387 -5.59 -24.89 -1.90
N ASP A 388 -5.33 -25.80 -2.85
CA ASP A 388 -4.39 -25.59 -3.95
C ASP A 388 -5.02 -24.97 -5.20
N HIS A 389 -6.33 -25.12 -5.39
CA HIS A 389 -7.02 -24.56 -6.55
C HIS A 389 -8.53 -24.35 -6.32
N ILE A 390 -9.09 -23.43 -7.10
CA ILE A 390 -10.53 -23.13 -7.18
C ILE A 390 -10.99 -23.33 -8.63
N VAL A 391 -12.16 -23.94 -8.82
CA VAL A 391 -12.82 -24.11 -10.13
C VAL A 391 -14.16 -23.39 -10.12
N ILE A 392 -14.36 -22.50 -11.09
CA ILE A 392 -15.60 -21.74 -11.28
C ILE A 392 -16.23 -22.14 -12.60
N ASP A 393 -17.52 -22.49 -12.55
CA ASP A 393 -18.38 -22.65 -13.71
C ASP A 393 -18.89 -21.27 -14.12
N ALA A 394 -18.28 -20.66 -15.13
CA ALA A 394 -18.65 -19.36 -15.68
C ALA A 394 -19.91 -19.39 -16.56
N GLY A 395 -20.60 -20.54 -16.64
CA GLY A 395 -21.75 -20.75 -17.51
C GLY A 395 -21.41 -20.66 -19.00
N PHE A 396 -22.46 -20.74 -19.82
CA PHE A 396 -22.32 -20.62 -21.27
C PHE A 396 -22.25 -19.16 -21.70
N LEU A 397 -21.25 -18.83 -22.52
CA LEU A 397 -21.19 -17.56 -23.25
C LEU A 397 -22.50 -17.34 -24.03
N GLN A 398 -23.33 -16.39 -23.59
CA GLN A 398 -24.28 -15.69 -24.46
C GLN A 398 -23.46 -14.80 -25.41
N SER A 399 -22.76 -15.40 -26.37
CA SER A 399 -22.26 -14.65 -27.51
C SER A 399 -23.47 -14.18 -28.31
N THR A 400 -23.72 -12.88 -28.28
CA THR A 400 -24.55 -12.15 -29.24
C THR A 400 -23.95 -12.32 -30.64
N GLY A 401 -24.28 -13.43 -31.29
CA GLY A 401 -23.82 -13.76 -32.64
C GLY A 401 -24.05 -15.24 -32.94
N ALA A 402 -24.91 -15.52 -33.91
CA ALA A 402 -25.16 -16.86 -34.44
C ALA A 402 -23.88 -17.42 -35.08
N GLY A 403 -23.08 -18.10 -34.27
CA GLY A 403 -21.87 -18.82 -34.66
C GLY A 403 -21.36 -19.55 -33.44
N SER A 404 -21.78 -20.81 -33.25
CA SER A 404 -21.36 -21.64 -32.13
C SER A 404 -19.85 -21.84 -32.17
N GLU A 405 -19.11 -21.19 -31.28
CA GLU A 405 -17.71 -21.57 -31.04
C GLU A 405 -17.65 -23.07 -30.67
N PRO A 406 -16.76 -23.87 -31.26
CA PRO A 406 -16.59 -25.26 -30.86
C PRO A 406 -15.97 -25.38 -29.45
N LEU A 407 -16.37 -26.39 -28.67
CA LEU A 407 -15.95 -26.66 -27.27
C LEU A 407 -16.43 -25.62 -26.25
N ARG A 408 -17.72 -25.25 -26.31
CA ARG A 408 -18.33 -24.28 -25.38
C ARG A 408 -18.30 -24.75 -23.92
N ARG A 409 -18.46 -26.05 -23.67
CA ARG A 409 -18.40 -26.65 -22.33
C ARG A 409 -16.99 -26.67 -21.72
N LEU A 410 -15.94 -26.66 -22.54
CA LEU A 410 -14.57 -26.55 -22.00
C LEU A 410 -14.26 -25.12 -21.57
N ALA A 411 -14.76 -24.14 -22.32
CA ALA A 411 -14.66 -22.73 -21.97
C ALA A 411 -15.57 -22.35 -20.80
N GLN A 412 -16.40 -23.27 -20.30
CA GLN A 412 -17.30 -23.06 -19.18
C GLN A 412 -16.54 -22.96 -17.85
N PHE A 413 -15.48 -23.74 -17.64
CA PHE A 413 -14.79 -23.80 -16.35
C PHE A 413 -13.50 -22.96 -16.31
N ASP A 414 -13.39 -22.06 -15.34
CA ASP A 414 -12.17 -21.33 -15.01
C ASP A 414 -11.47 -21.96 -13.80
N ARG A 415 -10.18 -22.30 -13.95
CA ARG A 415 -9.35 -22.86 -12.87
C ARG A 415 -8.30 -21.86 -12.39
N TYR A 416 -8.26 -21.65 -11.09
CA TYR A 416 -7.34 -20.74 -10.40
C TYR A 416 -6.42 -21.57 -9.51
N ARG A 417 -5.10 -21.53 -9.76
CA ARG A 417 -4.09 -22.21 -8.92
C ARG A 417 -3.57 -21.26 -7.85
N MET A 418 -3.50 -21.74 -6.62
CA MET A 418 -3.05 -20.98 -5.46
C MET A 418 -1.55 -21.12 -5.25
N LYS A 419 -0.93 -20.05 -4.75
CA LYS A 419 0.46 -20.06 -4.26
C LYS A 419 0.48 -20.44 -2.78
N LYS A 420 1.22 -21.49 -2.42
CA LYS A 420 1.37 -21.98 -1.04
C LYS A 420 2.82 -21.86 -0.59
N TYR A 421 3.01 -21.26 0.59
CA TYR A 421 4.31 -21.09 1.26
C TYR A 421 5.46 -20.73 0.32
N TRP A 422 5.24 -19.73 -0.54
CA TRP A 422 6.22 -19.29 -1.51
C TRP A 422 7.16 -18.25 -0.88
N ARG A 423 8.47 -18.44 -1.02
CA ARG A 423 9.49 -17.50 -0.51
C ARG A 423 9.44 -16.15 -1.22
N THR A 424 9.41 -15.05 -0.47
CA THR A 424 9.60 -13.70 -1.01
C THR A 424 11.07 -13.29 -1.04
N ASN A 425 11.37 -12.16 -1.70
CA ASN A 425 12.72 -11.60 -1.70
C ASN A 425 13.22 -11.16 -0.32
N GLN A 426 12.32 -10.93 0.65
CA GLN A 426 12.66 -10.56 2.03
C GLN A 426 12.56 -11.76 2.98
N ASP A 427 12.64 -12.98 2.45
CA ASP A 427 12.57 -14.23 3.23
C ASP A 427 11.26 -14.38 4.03
N THR A 428 10.17 -13.74 3.61
CA THR A 428 8.82 -13.96 4.16
C THR A 428 8.06 -14.99 3.30
N ALA A 429 6.86 -15.38 3.73
CA ALA A 429 6.04 -16.36 3.02
C ALA A 429 4.80 -15.72 2.35
N ILE A 430 4.56 -16.06 1.08
CA ILE A 430 3.27 -15.86 0.42
C ILE A 430 2.44 -17.13 0.58
N ASN A 431 1.25 -17.00 1.16
CA ASN A 431 0.31 -18.09 1.30
C ASN A 431 -1.10 -17.61 0.94
N GLN A 432 -1.66 -18.15 -0.14
CA GLN A 432 -3.01 -17.81 -0.58
C GLN A 432 -4.05 -18.73 0.07
N ARG A 433 -5.19 -18.19 0.52
CA ARG A 433 -6.24 -18.91 1.24
C ARG A 433 -7.59 -18.71 0.54
N PRO A 434 -8.31 -19.77 0.12
CA PRO A 434 -9.60 -19.62 -0.52
C PRO A 434 -10.62 -18.98 0.45
N LEU A 435 -11.38 -18.00 -0.04
CA LEU A 435 -12.47 -17.34 0.69
C LEU A 435 -13.84 -17.90 0.30
N VAL A 436 -13.99 -18.27 -0.98
CA VAL A 436 -15.27 -18.73 -1.51
C VAL A 436 -15.58 -20.16 -1.09
N SER A 437 -16.87 -20.47 -0.99
CA SER A 437 -17.39 -21.80 -0.69
C SER A 437 -17.96 -22.48 -1.94
N LYS A 438 -17.97 -23.82 -1.96
CA LYS A 438 -18.60 -24.58 -3.04
C LYS A 438 -20.09 -24.23 -3.17
N GLY A 439 -20.54 -23.92 -4.38
CA GLY A 439 -21.90 -23.51 -4.71
C GLY A 439 -22.16 -22.00 -4.64
N GLN A 440 -21.18 -21.20 -4.19
CA GLN A 440 -21.31 -19.74 -4.15
C GLN A 440 -21.35 -19.15 -5.57
N GLN A 441 -22.23 -18.19 -5.80
CA GLN A 441 -22.22 -17.35 -7.00
C GLN A 441 -21.18 -16.26 -6.84
N VAL A 442 -20.37 -16.06 -7.88
CA VAL A 442 -19.33 -15.02 -7.94
C VAL A 442 -19.53 -14.19 -9.18
N GLU A 443 -19.28 -12.89 -9.07
CA GLU A 443 -19.28 -11.95 -10.18
C GLU A 443 -17.88 -11.76 -10.76
N LYS A 444 -17.80 -11.10 -11.91
CA LYS A 444 -16.51 -10.71 -12.48
C LYS A 444 -15.89 -9.62 -11.61
N GLY A 445 -14.68 -9.86 -11.10
CA GLY A 445 -14.00 -8.93 -10.19
C GLY A 445 -14.06 -9.33 -8.72
N ASP A 446 -14.85 -10.35 -8.38
CA ASP A 446 -14.93 -10.85 -7.01
C ASP A 446 -13.63 -11.52 -6.56
N ILE A 447 -13.34 -11.41 -5.27
CA ILE A 447 -12.14 -11.97 -4.67
C ILE A 447 -12.41 -13.42 -4.26
N LEU A 448 -11.65 -14.34 -4.84
CA LEU A 448 -11.78 -15.79 -4.66
C LEU A 448 -10.91 -16.32 -3.53
N ALA A 449 -9.73 -15.73 -3.36
CA ALA A 449 -8.77 -16.13 -2.35
C ALA A 449 -7.94 -14.94 -1.87
N ASP A 450 -7.70 -14.90 -0.57
CA ASP A 450 -6.77 -13.98 0.07
C ASP A 450 -5.32 -14.37 -0.21
N GLY A 451 -4.43 -13.39 -0.14
CA GLY A 451 -2.98 -13.52 -0.25
C GLY A 451 -2.23 -13.31 1.05
N ALA A 452 -0.98 -12.87 0.92
CA ALA A 452 -0.19 -12.43 2.05
C ALA A 452 -0.65 -11.04 2.50
N SER A 453 -0.85 -10.86 3.81
CA SER A 453 -1.34 -9.60 4.39
C SER A 453 -2.66 -9.11 3.80
N THR A 454 -3.60 -10.02 3.51
CA THR A 454 -4.99 -9.68 3.17
C THR A 454 -5.97 -10.49 4.00
N ASP A 455 -7.14 -9.90 4.25
CA ASP A 455 -8.23 -10.50 5.00
C ASP A 455 -9.56 -10.08 4.36
N ASN A 456 -10.36 -11.06 3.93
CA ASN A 456 -11.62 -10.86 3.21
C ASN A 456 -11.51 -9.94 1.99
N GLY A 457 -10.35 -9.96 1.31
CA GLY A 457 -10.09 -9.14 0.14
C GLY A 457 -9.60 -7.71 0.43
N GLU A 458 -9.49 -7.33 1.71
CA GLU A 458 -8.88 -6.07 2.12
C GLU A 458 -7.41 -6.23 2.48
N LEU A 459 -6.63 -5.17 2.31
CA LEU A 459 -5.24 -5.12 2.76
C LEU A 459 -5.16 -5.11 4.29
N ALA A 460 -4.58 -6.17 4.84
CA ALA A 460 -4.46 -6.43 6.27
C ALA A 460 -2.98 -6.63 6.67
N LEU A 461 -2.28 -5.53 6.91
CA LEU A 461 -0.84 -5.53 7.25
C LEU A 461 -0.55 -5.90 8.72
N GLY A 462 -1.55 -5.90 9.59
CA GLY A 462 -1.44 -6.04 11.04
C GLY A 462 -2.69 -6.57 11.70
N ARG A 463 -2.94 -6.12 12.92
CA ARG A 463 -4.02 -6.56 13.82
C ARG A 463 -4.58 -5.39 14.63
N ASN A 464 -5.87 -5.43 14.96
CA ASN A 464 -6.53 -4.48 15.85
C ASN A 464 -6.31 -4.90 17.31
N LEU A 465 -5.58 -4.10 18.09
CA LEU A 465 -5.28 -4.41 19.50
C LEU A 465 -6.02 -3.48 20.45
N LEU A 466 -6.35 -3.98 21.64
CA LEU A 466 -6.81 -3.14 22.73
C LEU A 466 -5.63 -2.41 23.38
N VAL A 467 -5.51 -1.10 23.15
CA VAL A 467 -4.39 -0.29 23.61
C VAL A 467 -4.82 0.65 24.74
N ALA A 468 -3.99 0.79 25.77
CA ALA A 468 -4.13 1.82 26.80
C ALA A 468 -2.96 2.82 26.76
N PHE A 469 -3.29 4.12 26.75
CA PHE A 469 -2.30 5.20 26.80
C PHE A 469 -2.01 5.61 28.25
N MET A 470 -1.08 4.89 28.89
CA MET A 470 -0.66 5.17 30.27
C MET A 470 0.79 4.75 30.51
N PRO A 471 1.52 5.43 31.40
CA PRO A 471 2.81 4.93 31.86
C PRO A 471 2.63 3.62 32.66
N TRP A 472 3.48 2.64 32.42
CA TRP A 472 3.41 1.32 33.08
C TRP A 472 4.75 0.95 33.70
N TYR A 473 4.92 1.22 35.00
CA TYR A 473 6.12 0.88 35.80
C TYR A 473 7.48 1.22 35.14
N GLY A 474 7.52 2.22 34.25
CA GLY A 474 8.72 2.58 33.47
C GLY A 474 9.07 1.61 32.32
N HIS A 475 8.28 0.55 32.09
CA HIS A 475 8.53 -0.40 31.01
C HIS A 475 8.21 0.15 29.61
N ASN A 476 7.35 1.16 29.53
CA ASN A 476 7.09 1.91 28.30
C ASN A 476 7.76 3.30 28.30
N PHE A 477 8.96 3.39 28.90
CA PHE A 477 9.76 4.61 28.85
C PHE A 477 10.17 4.95 27.40
N GLU A 478 10.21 6.23 27.06
CA GLU A 478 10.36 6.73 25.68
C GLU A 478 9.32 6.09 24.74
N ASP A 479 9.80 5.21 23.85
CA ASP A 479 9.06 4.53 22.80
C ASP A 479 8.94 3.03 23.06
N ALA A 480 9.29 2.58 24.26
CA ALA A 480 9.13 1.18 24.60
C ALA A 480 7.64 0.80 24.65
N ILE A 481 7.36 -0.42 24.20
CA ILE A 481 6.02 -1.00 24.17
C ILE A 481 5.96 -2.13 25.19
N VAL A 482 4.89 -2.14 25.98
CA VAL A 482 4.56 -3.25 26.89
C VAL A 482 3.47 -4.08 26.24
N LEU A 483 3.71 -5.38 26.14
CA LEU A 483 2.85 -6.32 25.42
C LEU A 483 2.29 -7.37 26.40
N SER A 484 1.02 -7.71 26.26
CA SER A 484 0.40 -8.82 26.99
C SER A 484 0.89 -10.17 26.47
N GLU A 485 1.17 -11.10 27.37
CA GLU A 485 1.53 -12.49 27.07
C GLU A 485 0.44 -13.19 26.23
N ARG A 486 -0.82 -12.77 26.37
CA ARG A 486 -1.96 -13.28 25.57
C ARG A 486 -1.66 -13.24 24.06
N LEU A 487 -1.08 -12.15 23.57
CA LEU A 487 -0.76 -11.99 22.14
C LEU A 487 0.30 -12.99 21.64
N VAL A 488 1.16 -13.47 22.54
CA VAL A 488 2.19 -14.48 22.23
C VAL A 488 1.59 -15.89 22.33
N LYS A 489 0.71 -16.13 23.30
CA LYS A 489 -0.04 -17.39 23.46
C LYS A 489 -0.93 -17.67 22.25
N ASP A 490 -1.65 -16.65 21.78
CA ASP A 490 -2.61 -16.74 20.67
C ASP A 490 -1.95 -16.62 19.28
N ASP A 491 -0.61 -16.58 19.22
CA ASP A 491 0.18 -16.47 17.98
C ASP A 491 -0.19 -15.26 17.09
N VAL A 492 -0.75 -14.18 17.66
CA VAL A 492 -1.32 -13.02 16.94
C VAL A 492 -0.31 -12.38 15.98
N TYR A 493 0.91 -12.14 16.45
CA TYR A 493 2.00 -11.52 15.68
C TYR A 493 3.06 -12.51 15.19
N THR A 494 2.64 -13.75 14.95
CA THR A 494 3.56 -14.76 14.40
C THR A 494 3.68 -14.61 12.89
N SER A 495 4.92 -14.64 12.39
CA SER A 495 5.23 -14.60 10.95
C SER A 495 5.95 -15.87 10.51
N ILE A 496 5.79 -16.25 9.24
CA ILE A 496 6.54 -17.35 8.63
C ILE A 496 7.65 -16.76 7.78
N HIS A 497 8.88 -17.18 8.06
CA HIS A 497 10.06 -16.83 7.30
C HIS A 497 10.57 -18.07 6.55
N ILE A 498 10.97 -17.90 5.30
CA ILE A 498 11.50 -18.99 4.47
C ILE A 498 12.90 -18.61 4.04
N GLN A 499 13.89 -19.25 4.66
CA GLN A 499 15.29 -19.06 4.33
C GLN A 499 15.70 -20.04 3.23
N GLU A 500 16.48 -19.55 2.28
CA GLU A 500 17.10 -20.36 1.23
C GLU A 500 18.58 -20.54 1.57
N LEU A 501 18.97 -21.78 1.88
CA LEU A 501 20.34 -22.15 2.16
C LEU A 501 20.88 -22.95 0.98
N GLU A 502 22.01 -22.52 0.41
CA GLU A 502 22.59 -23.17 -0.75
C GLU A 502 23.99 -23.74 -0.48
N LEU A 503 24.27 -24.89 -1.09
CA LEU A 503 25.58 -25.52 -1.08
C LEU A 503 26.02 -25.83 -2.51
N GLN A 504 27.19 -25.31 -2.87
CA GLN A 504 27.83 -25.60 -4.15
C GLN A 504 28.88 -26.71 -3.97
N VAL A 505 28.81 -27.69 -4.85
CA VAL A 505 29.81 -28.75 -5.03
C VAL A 505 30.71 -28.34 -6.17
N ARG A 506 32.00 -28.19 -5.89
CA ARG A 506 32.97 -27.67 -6.87
C ARG A 506 33.96 -28.74 -7.31
N ASP A 507 34.40 -28.61 -8.56
CA ASP A 507 35.56 -29.34 -9.04
C ASP A 507 36.82 -28.54 -8.66
N THR A 508 37.62 -29.10 -7.76
CA THR A 508 38.85 -28.47 -7.31
C THR A 508 40.06 -29.10 -7.98
N LYS A 509 41.19 -28.39 -8.03
CA LYS A 509 42.44 -28.93 -8.59
C LYS A 509 42.91 -30.23 -7.91
N ARG A 510 42.44 -30.52 -6.69
CA ARG A 510 42.82 -31.70 -5.91
C ARG A 510 41.86 -32.87 -6.08
N GLY A 511 40.75 -32.66 -6.76
CA GLY A 511 39.67 -33.61 -6.89
C GLY A 511 38.31 -32.93 -6.79
N MET A 512 37.30 -33.66 -7.22
CA MET A 512 35.92 -33.22 -7.14
C MET A 512 35.44 -33.30 -5.68
N GLU A 513 34.72 -32.26 -5.22
CA GLU A 513 33.96 -32.35 -3.97
C GLU A 513 32.77 -33.29 -4.15
N GLU A 514 32.40 -34.01 -3.09
CA GLU A 514 31.31 -34.99 -3.16
C GLU A 514 30.31 -34.76 -2.03
N ILE A 515 29.03 -35.02 -2.32
CA ILE A 515 27.97 -35.06 -1.32
C ILE A 515 27.89 -36.49 -0.81
N THR A 516 28.04 -36.67 0.50
CA THR A 516 27.96 -38.00 1.13
C THR A 516 27.46 -37.90 2.56
N ARG A 517 26.81 -38.97 3.02
CA ARG A 517 26.48 -39.18 4.43
C ARG A 517 27.72 -39.54 5.27
N GLU A 518 28.78 -40.05 4.65
CA GLU A 518 30.01 -40.49 5.34
C GLU A 518 30.94 -39.30 5.68
N ILE A 519 30.55 -38.51 6.68
CA ILE A 519 31.28 -37.30 7.08
C ILE A 519 32.32 -37.65 8.17
N PRO A 520 33.58 -37.19 8.04
CA PRO A 520 34.60 -37.45 9.06
C PRO A 520 34.27 -36.75 10.38
N ASN A 521 34.48 -37.45 11.50
CA ASN A 521 34.38 -36.90 12.87
C ASN A 521 32.98 -36.39 13.27
N VAL A 522 31.92 -36.89 12.63
CA VAL A 522 30.53 -36.59 12.97
C VAL A 522 29.87 -37.84 13.56
N ALA A 523 29.10 -37.68 14.63
CA ALA A 523 28.36 -38.77 15.28
C ALA A 523 27.16 -39.22 14.43
N GLU A 524 26.81 -40.51 14.48
CA GLU A 524 25.67 -41.06 13.72
C GLU A 524 24.33 -40.40 14.07
N GLU A 525 24.17 -39.92 15.31
CA GLU A 525 22.97 -39.21 15.77
C GLU A 525 22.70 -37.94 14.94
N SER A 526 23.74 -37.21 14.55
CA SER A 526 23.63 -36.00 13.72
C SER A 526 23.33 -36.30 12.24
N LEU A 527 23.36 -37.58 11.84
CA LEU A 527 23.14 -38.02 10.46
C LEU A 527 21.75 -38.66 10.28
N ILE A 528 20.92 -38.75 11.33
CA ILE A 528 19.62 -39.43 11.30
C ILE A 528 18.69 -38.84 10.22
N ASP A 529 18.65 -37.51 10.10
CA ASP A 529 17.77 -36.82 9.16
C ASP A 529 18.32 -36.70 7.74
N LEU A 530 19.57 -37.13 7.51
CA LEU A 530 20.16 -37.21 6.18
C LEU A 530 19.71 -38.48 5.46
N ASP A 531 19.52 -38.40 4.15
CA ASP A 531 19.33 -39.57 3.29
C ASP A 531 20.66 -40.31 3.04
N GLU A 532 20.62 -41.34 2.19
CA GLU A 532 21.81 -42.13 1.82
C GLU A 532 22.87 -41.29 1.07
N ARG A 533 22.48 -40.17 0.44
CA ARG A 533 23.38 -39.25 -0.24
C ARG A 533 24.02 -38.25 0.70
N GLY A 534 23.43 -38.03 1.88
CA GLY A 534 23.82 -36.96 2.78
C GLY A 534 23.00 -35.68 2.63
N ILE A 535 21.79 -35.72 2.06
CA ILE A 535 20.86 -34.57 1.95
C ILE A 535 19.73 -34.74 2.96
N VAL A 536 19.35 -33.66 3.64
CA VAL A 536 18.25 -33.67 4.62
C VAL A 536 16.90 -34.00 3.99
N ARG A 537 16.09 -34.80 4.70
CA ARG A 537 14.72 -35.12 4.28
C ARG A 537 13.76 -33.93 4.43
N ILE A 538 12.80 -33.80 3.51
CA ILE A 538 11.70 -32.83 3.61
C ILE A 538 10.84 -33.18 4.84
N GLY A 539 10.48 -32.16 5.62
CA GLY A 539 9.73 -32.28 6.87
C GLY A 539 10.59 -32.51 8.12
N ALA A 540 11.92 -32.61 7.99
CA ALA A 540 12.81 -32.66 9.15
C ALA A 540 12.77 -31.34 9.93
N ARG A 541 12.74 -31.43 11.27
CA ARG A 541 12.90 -30.28 12.17
C ARG A 541 14.37 -30.17 12.54
N VAL A 542 14.98 -29.07 12.17
CA VAL A 542 16.42 -28.85 12.30
C VAL A 542 16.69 -27.66 13.22
N LYS A 543 17.79 -27.74 13.94
CA LYS A 543 18.30 -26.71 14.83
C LYS A 543 19.68 -26.25 14.37
N ALA A 544 20.11 -25.10 14.89
CA ALA A 544 21.44 -24.56 14.67
C ALA A 544 22.54 -25.63 14.87
N GLY A 545 23.39 -25.79 13.86
CA GLY A 545 24.48 -26.77 13.86
C GLY A 545 24.15 -28.11 13.20
N ASP A 546 22.88 -28.44 13.00
CA ASP A 546 22.48 -29.67 12.30
C ASP A 546 22.93 -29.62 10.84
N ILE A 547 23.29 -30.79 10.29
CA ILE A 547 23.78 -30.92 8.92
C ILE A 547 22.59 -31.01 7.98
N LEU A 548 22.51 -30.07 7.03
CA LEU A 548 21.48 -30.08 5.98
C LEU A 548 21.96 -30.84 4.75
N VAL A 549 23.23 -30.66 4.38
CA VAL A 549 23.85 -31.34 3.24
C VAL A 549 25.29 -31.69 3.59
N GLY A 550 25.57 -32.98 3.70
CA GLY A 550 26.90 -33.54 3.93
C GLY A 550 27.79 -33.34 2.71
N LYS A 551 28.91 -32.64 2.88
CA LYS A 551 29.88 -32.41 1.80
C LYS A 551 31.30 -32.65 2.29
N ILE A 552 32.06 -33.36 1.47
CA ILE A 552 33.48 -33.63 1.69
C ILE A 552 34.32 -32.96 0.61
N THR A 553 35.41 -32.32 1.04
CA THR A 553 36.42 -31.73 0.13
C THR A 553 37.72 -32.52 0.24
N PRO A 554 38.32 -32.98 -0.87
CA PRO A 554 39.61 -33.66 -0.84
C PRO A 554 40.69 -32.73 -0.28
N LYS A 555 41.38 -33.19 0.76
CA LYS A 555 42.49 -32.51 1.41
C LYS A 555 43.79 -33.11 0.87
N GLY A 556 44.85 -32.29 0.78
CA GLY A 556 46.18 -32.82 0.48
C GLY A 556 46.82 -33.37 1.75
N GLU A 557 47.85 -34.20 1.59
CA GLU A 557 48.66 -34.67 2.72
C GLU A 557 49.22 -33.46 3.49
N THR A 558 48.80 -33.34 4.75
CA THR A 558 49.36 -32.36 5.68
C THR A 558 50.42 -33.02 6.53
N GLU A 559 51.60 -32.41 6.61
CA GLU A 559 52.62 -32.82 7.57
C GLU A 559 52.10 -32.59 8.99
N LEU A 560 51.73 -33.68 9.65
CA LEU A 560 51.30 -33.67 11.05
C LEU A 560 52.49 -33.31 11.96
N SER A 561 52.22 -32.59 13.05
CA SER A 561 53.23 -32.30 14.07
C SER A 561 53.72 -33.61 14.73
N PRO A 562 54.90 -33.65 15.38
CA PRO A 562 55.35 -34.83 16.11
C PRO A 562 54.32 -35.34 17.15
N GLU A 563 53.59 -34.43 17.79
CA GLU A 563 52.54 -34.72 18.76
C GLU A 563 51.30 -35.33 18.09
N GLU A 564 50.85 -34.77 16.97
CA GLU A 564 49.74 -35.34 16.17
C GLU A 564 50.10 -36.69 15.56
N LYS A 565 51.36 -36.87 15.12
CA LYS A 565 51.91 -38.15 14.67
C LYS A 565 51.91 -39.20 15.79
N LEU A 566 52.28 -38.78 17.00
CA LEU A 566 52.23 -39.67 18.16
C LEU A 566 50.80 -40.04 18.52
N LEU A 567 49.86 -39.08 18.52
CA LEU A 567 48.45 -39.33 18.79
C LEU A 567 47.82 -40.28 17.77
N THR A 568 48.05 -40.05 16.48
CA THR A 568 47.58 -40.96 15.42
C THR A 568 48.20 -42.35 15.53
N ALA A 569 49.48 -42.46 15.95
CA ALA A 569 50.12 -43.74 16.22
C ALA A 569 49.54 -44.47 17.46
N ILE A 570 49.13 -43.73 18.50
CA ILE A 570 48.53 -44.30 19.72
C ILE A 570 47.10 -44.78 19.47
N PHE A 571 46.26 -43.93 18.85
CA PHE A 571 44.84 -44.22 18.64
C PHE A 571 44.57 -45.06 17.38
N GLY A 572 45.57 -45.23 16.50
CA GLY A 572 45.43 -45.95 15.24
C GLY A 572 44.48 -45.26 14.24
N GLU A 573 44.07 -44.03 14.53
CA GLU A 573 43.25 -43.22 13.63
C GLU A 573 44.10 -42.76 12.44
N LYS A 574 43.78 -43.29 11.25
CA LYS A 574 44.37 -42.76 10.02
C LYS A 574 43.85 -41.34 9.81
N ALA A 575 44.76 -40.41 9.49
CA ALA A 575 44.36 -39.10 9.00
C ALA A 575 43.46 -39.30 7.77
N LYS A 576 42.22 -38.82 7.82
CA LYS A 576 41.31 -38.92 6.70
C LYS A 576 41.73 -37.90 5.63
N ASP A 577 41.78 -38.34 4.37
CA ASP A 577 42.18 -37.52 3.21
C ASP A 577 41.13 -36.47 2.80
N VAL A 578 40.06 -36.34 3.58
CA VAL A 578 38.91 -35.48 3.28
C VAL A 578 38.57 -34.57 4.45
N LYS A 579 38.11 -33.36 4.14
CA LYS A 579 37.66 -32.36 5.11
C LYS A 579 36.14 -32.22 5.06
N ASP A 580 35.50 -32.09 6.23
CA ASP A 580 34.10 -31.67 6.34
C ASP A 580 33.92 -30.23 5.83
N SER A 581 33.12 -30.08 4.79
CA SER A 581 32.70 -28.81 4.19
C SER A 581 31.17 -28.75 4.03
N SER A 582 30.46 -29.50 4.88
CA SER A 582 29.01 -29.65 4.86
C SER A 582 28.26 -28.36 5.13
N LEU A 583 27.05 -28.24 4.57
CA LEU A 583 26.11 -27.18 4.89
C LEU A 583 25.46 -27.48 6.24
N LYS A 584 25.61 -26.57 7.19
CA LYS A 584 24.99 -26.64 8.52
C LYS A 584 23.98 -25.53 8.69
N VAL A 585 22.95 -25.76 9.51
CA VAL A 585 21.99 -24.72 9.87
C VAL A 585 22.73 -23.58 10.59
N PRO A 586 22.56 -22.31 10.16
CA PRO A 586 23.22 -21.18 10.80
C PRO A 586 22.88 -21.06 12.29
N PRO A 587 23.78 -20.53 13.13
CA PRO A 587 23.50 -20.27 14.54
C PRO A 587 22.27 -19.38 14.73
N GLY A 588 21.39 -19.76 15.66
CA GLY A 588 20.17 -19.02 15.98
C GLY A 588 19.00 -19.26 15.03
N VAL A 589 19.16 -20.08 13.99
CA VAL A 589 18.06 -20.47 13.10
C VAL A 589 17.55 -21.85 13.51
N GLU A 590 16.23 -21.97 13.65
CA GLU A 590 15.54 -23.25 13.83
C GLU A 590 14.30 -23.30 12.94
N GLY A 591 13.95 -24.47 12.41
CA GLY A 591 12.83 -24.55 11.50
C GLY A 591 12.55 -25.94 10.97
N THR A 592 11.61 -26.01 10.03
CA THR A 592 11.26 -27.24 9.32
C THR A 592 11.66 -27.13 7.85
N VAL A 593 12.34 -28.15 7.34
CA VAL A 593 12.69 -28.20 5.91
C VAL A 593 11.42 -28.39 5.09
N ILE A 594 11.10 -27.43 4.23
CA ILE A 594 9.87 -27.46 3.41
C ILE A 594 10.09 -28.01 2.00
N ASP A 595 11.27 -27.78 1.44
CA ASP A 595 11.58 -28.13 0.05
C ASP A 595 13.10 -28.26 -0.11
N VAL A 596 13.54 -29.14 -1.01
CA VAL A 596 14.94 -29.33 -1.36
C VAL A 596 15.03 -29.45 -2.88
N LYS A 597 15.87 -28.62 -3.50
CA LYS A 597 16.11 -28.63 -4.94
C LYS A 597 17.56 -28.96 -5.22
N VAL A 598 17.77 -29.94 -6.07
CA VAL A 598 19.11 -30.37 -6.51
C VAL A 598 19.27 -30.01 -7.98
N PHE A 599 20.28 -29.21 -8.29
CA PHE A 599 20.65 -28.85 -9.65
C PHE A 599 21.98 -29.53 -9.97
N SER A 600 22.07 -30.14 -11.15
CA SER A 600 23.24 -30.92 -11.56
C SER A 600 23.61 -30.61 -13.00
N ARG A 601 24.91 -30.43 -13.24
CA ARG A 601 25.45 -30.38 -14.61
C ARG A 601 25.53 -31.76 -15.26
N ARG A 602 25.58 -32.85 -14.46
CA ARG A 602 25.70 -34.23 -14.96
C ARG A 602 24.32 -34.83 -15.17
N ILE A 603 24.12 -35.43 -16.34
CA ILE A 603 22.88 -36.10 -16.75
C ILE A 603 22.73 -37.46 -16.05
N ASP A 604 23.85 -38.12 -15.75
CA ASP A 604 23.88 -39.53 -15.31
C ASP A 604 23.72 -39.74 -13.78
N ASP A 605 22.99 -38.86 -13.09
CA ASP A 605 22.74 -39.02 -11.64
C ASP A 605 21.44 -39.85 -11.43
N PRO A 606 21.51 -41.06 -10.84
CA PRO A 606 20.37 -41.97 -10.72
C PRO A 606 19.17 -41.40 -9.94
N LEU A 607 19.39 -40.40 -9.08
CA LEU A 607 18.29 -39.72 -8.38
C LEU A 607 17.64 -38.63 -9.21
N LEU A 608 18.39 -37.92 -10.06
CA LEU A 608 17.78 -37.04 -11.05
C LEU A 608 16.90 -37.86 -11.99
N GLU A 609 17.30 -39.08 -12.37
CA GLU A 609 16.42 -39.96 -13.14
C GLU A 609 15.12 -40.30 -12.40
N LYS A 610 15.18 -40.57 -11.09
CA LYS A 610 14.00 -40.85 -10.27
C LYS A 610 13.10 -39.62 -10.09
N GLU A 611 13.70 -38.45 -9.84
CA GLU A 611 12.99 -37.18 -9.69
C GLU A 611 12.38 -36.72 -11.03
N HIS A 612 13.15 -36.79 -12.12
CA HIS A 612 12.66 -36.61 -13.49
C HIS A 612 11.51 -37.58 -13.76
N GLY A 613 11.64 -38.86 -13.37
CA GLY A 613 10.58 -39.85 -13.50
C GLY A 613 9.29 -39.45 -12.78
N GLN A 614 9.39 -38.96 -11.53
CA GLN A 614 8.24 -38.44 -10.78
C GLN A 614 7.63 -37.20 -11.44
N ARG A 615 8.47 -36.22 -11.80
CA ARG A 615 8.08 -34.97 -12.46
C ARG A 615 7.38 -35.23 -13.80
N ILE A 616 7.94 -36.12 -14.61
CA ILE A 616 7.36 -36.56 -15.88
C ILE A 616 6.05 -37.31 -15.61
N GLY A 617 5.98 -38.14 -14.56
CA GLY A 617 4.76 -38.80 -14.11
C GLY A 617 3.64 -37.80 -13.79
N GLU A 618 3.95 -36.73 -13.05
CA GLU A 618 3.02 -35.63 -12.75
C GLU A 618 2.59 -34.88 -14.01
N LEU A 619 3.52 -34.52 -14.89
CA LEU A 619 3.25 -33.85 -16.17
C LEU A 619 2.34 -34.70 -17.08
N ARG A 620 2.64 -35.99 -17.22
CA ARG A 620 1.80 -36.96 -17.95
C ARG A 620 0.45 -37.20 -17.25
N GLY A 621 0.38 -37.06 -15.93
CA GLY A 621 -0.85 -37.07 -15.16
C GLY A 621 -1.73 -35.87 -15.49
N PHE A 622 -1.14 -34.67 -15.52
CA PHE A 622 -1.80 -33.43 -15.92
C PHE A 622 -2.26 -33.49 -17.38
N GLU A 623 -1.41 -33.99 -18.28
CA GLU A 623 -1.73 -34.22 -19.69
C GLU A 623 -2.97 -35.12 -19.83
N ARG A 624 -2.98 -36.27 -19.16
CA ARG A 624 -4.15 -37.18 -19.17
C ARG A 624 -5.40 -36.52 -18.63
N GLY A 625 -5.31 -35.74 -17.55
CA GLY A 625 -6.43 -35.03 -16.97
C GLY A 625 -6.99 -33.91 -17.84
N GLU A 626 -6.13 -33.14 -18.53
CA GLU A 626 -6.56 -32.11 -19.50
C GLU A 626 -7.15 -32.73 -20.76
N ILE A 627 -6.53 -33.79 -21.31
CA ILE A 627 -7.07 -34.51 -22.47
C ILE A 627 -8.40 -35.16 -22.13
N GLY A 628 -8.54 -35.76 -20.94
CA GLY A 628 -9.79 -36.32 -20.43
C GLY A 628 -10.91 -35.27 -20.45
N ARG A 629 -10.66 -34.08 -19.91
CA ARG A 629 -11.62 -32.96 -19.94
C ARG A 629 -11.99 -32.50 -21.34
N ILE A 630 -11.01 -32.38 -22.25
CA ILE A 630 -11.29 -32.00 -23.66
C ILE A 630 -12.15 -33.06 -24.35
N SER A 631 -11.87 -34.34 -24.09
CA SER A 631 -12.66 -35.46 -24.60
C SER A 631 -14.07 -35.50 -24.02
N GLU A 632 -14.23 -35.34 -22.70
CA GLU A 632 -15.55 -35.31 -22.04
C GLU A 632 -16.42 -34.16 -22.56
N ALA A 633 -15.87 -32.93 -22.62
CA ALA A 633 -16.58 -31.78 -23.14
C ALA A 633 -16.97 -31.95 -24.62
N ARG A 634 -16.08 -32.55 -25.43
CA ARG A 634 -16.36 -32.91 -26.83
C ARG A 634 -17.49 -33.93 -26.91
N ASP A 635 -17.41 -35.00 -26.14
CA ASP A 635 -18.32 -36.14 -26.22
C ASP A 635 -19.74 -35.75 -25.81
N GLU A 636 -19.88 -34.92 -24.78
CA GLU A 636 -21.18 -34.35 -24.40
C GLU A 636 -21.75 -33.40 -25.47
N GLU A 637 -20.94 -32.52 -26.05
CA GLU A 637 -21.39 -31.60 -27.10
C GLU A 637 -21.74 -32.34 -28.41
N ILE A 638 -21.05 -33.44 -28.71
CA ILE A 638 -21.41 -34.37 -29.79
C ILE A 638 -22.76 -35.03 -29.50
N LYS A 639 -22.99 -35.53 -28.27
CA LYS A 639 -24.27 -36.15 -27.88
C LYS A 639 -25.44 -35.18 -28.04
N ASP A 640 -25.28 -33.92 -27.65
CA ASP A 640 -26.30 -32.89 -27.83
C ASP A 640 -26.62 -32.60 -29.31
N LEU A 641 -25.60 -32.48 -30.16
CA LEU A 641 -25.77 -32.16 -31.58
C LEU A 641 -26.47 -33.28 -32.36
N ILE A 642 -26.25 -34.53 -31.95
CA ILE A 642 -26.76 -35.73 -32.62
C ILE A 642 -28.17 -36.12 -32.14
N ARG A 643 -28.58 -35.64 -30.95
CA ARG A 643 -29.87 -35.94 -30.32
C ARG A 643 -31.04 -35.59 -31.26
N GLY A 644 -31.91 -36.58 -31.53
CA GLY A 644 -33.08 -36.42 -32.39
C GLY A 644 -32.82 -36.44 -33.90
N ARG A 645 -31.58 -36.70 -34.34
CA ARG A 645 -31.19 -36.81 -35.76
C ARG A 645 -31.12 -38.28 -36.23
N GLU A 646 -31.04 -38.47 -37.54
CA GLU A 646 -30.88 -39.79 -38.17
C GLU A 646 -29.42 -40.04 -38.53
N ALA A 647 -28.92 -41.24 -38.18
CA ALA A 647 -27.56 -41.67 -38.50
C ALA A 647 -27.41 -41.89 -40.02
N ALA A 648 -26.47 -41.18 -40.65
CA ALA A 648 -26.11 -41.41 -42.06
C ALA A 648 -24.91 -42.34 -42.18
N LEU A 649 -23.86 -42.12 -41.38
CA LEU A 649 -22.68 -42.99 -41.36
C LEU A 649 -22.07 -42.99 -39.95
N PHE A 650 -22.00 -44.17 -39.34
CA PHE A 650 -21.38 -44.40 -38.03
C PHE A 650 -20.59 -45.71 -38.12
N LEU A 651 -19.26 -45.66 -38.05
CA LEU A 651 -18.40 -46.86 -38.08
C LEU A 651 -17.75 -47.10 -36.73
N LYS A 652 -17.54 -48.38 -36.39
CA LYS A 652 -16.71 -48.79 -35.25
C LYS A 652 -15.25 -48.43 -35.51
N ARG A 653 -14.56 -47.94 -34.47
CA ARG A 653 -13.17 -47.48 -34.52
C ARG A 653 -12.24 -48.56 -35.07
N GLY A 654 -11.56 -48.25 -36.18
CA GLY A 654 -10.58 -49.15 -36.81
C GLY A 654 -11.17 -50.31 -37.63
N THR A 655 -12.49 -50.33 -37.86
CA THR A 655 -13.17 -51.34 -38.69
C THR A 655 -14.13 -50.69 -39.69
N VAL A 656 -14.60 -51.45 -40.68
CA VAL A 656 -15.61 -51.01 -41.66
C VAL A 656 -17.03 -51.40 -41.20
N GLU A 657 -17.16 -51.96 -40.00
CA GLU A 657 -18.47 -52.34 -39.46
C GLU A 657 -19.28 -51.11 -39.03
N PRO A 658 -20.55 -51.01 -39.42
CA PRO A 658 -21.42 -49.95 -38.92
C PRO A 658 -21.69 -50.13 -37.43
N TYR A 659 -21.58 -49.03 -36.67
CA TYR A 659 -21.98 -48.98 -35.26
C TYR A 659 -23.52 -48.83 -35.14
N PHE A 660 -24.12 -48.09 -36.07
CA PHE A 660 -25.58 -48.02 -36.28
C PHE A 660 -25.89 -48.23 -37.76
N ASP A 661 -27.03 -48.86 -38.05
CA ASP A 661 -27.55 -48.97 -39.41
C ASP A 661 -28.00 -47.59 -39.94
N GLU A 662 -27.80 -47.36 -41.24
CA GLU A 662 -28.19 -46.12 -41.92
C GLU A 662 -29.70 -45.87 -41.77
N GLY A 663 -30.07 -44.67 -41.30
CA GLY A 663 -31.46 -44.28 -41.03
C GLY A 663 -31.96 -44.53 -39.60
N THR A 664 -31.11 -45.05 -38.70
CA THR A 664 -31.48 -45.22 -37.28
C THR A 664 -31.72 -43.86 -36.61
N LYS A 665 -32.86 -43.70 -35.91
CA LYS A 665 -33.19 -42.50 -35.14
C LYS A 665 -32.48 -42.49 -33.79
N LEU A 666 -31.70 -41.43 -33.55
CA LEU A 666 -30.90 -41.26 -32.34
C LEU A 666 -31.77 -40.64 -31.24
N THR A 667 -32.54 -41.49 -30.56
CA THR A 667 -33.37 -41.11 -29.40
C THR A 667 -32.52 -40.92 -28.14
N ASP A 668 -33.02 -40.17 -27.15
CA ASP A 668 -32.28 -39.85 -25.92
C ASP A 668 -31.64 -41.07 -25.25
N LYS A 669 -32.37 -42.19 -25.17
CA LYS A 669 -31.85 -43.45 -24.61
C LYS A 669 -30.66 -44.03 -25.38
N VAL A 670 -30.69 -43.96 -26.71
CA VAL A 670 -29.62 -44.49 -27.58
C VAL A 670 -28.38 -43.60 -27.54
N VAL A 671 -28.57 -42.28 -27.40
CA VAL A 671 -27.46 -41.31 -27.30
C VAL A 671 -26.78 -41.37 -25.93
N ASP A 672 -27.53 -41.60 -24.86
CA ASP A 672 -26.97 -41.69 -23.51
C ASP A 672 -26.14 -42.98 -23.34
N GLU A 673 -26.59 -44.11 -23.90
CA GLU A 673 -25.87 -45.40 -23.94
C GLU A 673 -24.69 -45.43 -24.95
N LEU A 674 -24.54 -44.41 -25.80
CA LEU A 674 -23.48 -44.33 -26.78
C LEU A 674 -22.10 -44.14 -26.13
N ASP A 675 -21.20 -45.09 -26.38
CA ASP A 675 -19.77 -44.95 -26.07
C ASP A 675 -19.01 -44.41 -27.29
N LEU A 676 -18.64 -43.13 -27.21
CA LEU A 676 -17.91 -42.45 -28.27
C LEU A 676 -16.43 -42.86 -28.37
N THR A 677 -15.90 -43.65 -27.43
CA THR A 677 -14.54 -44.18 -27.51
C THR A 677 -14.40 -45.31 -28.54
N GLU A 678 -15.50 -46.01 -28.81
CA GLU A 678 -15.60 -47.13 -29.75
C GLU A 678 -15.98 -46.71 -31.18
N VAL A 679 -16.34 -45.43 -31.38
CA VAL A 679 -16.79 -44.89 -32.68
C VAL A 679 -15.65 -44.14 -33.37
N ASP A 680 -15.53 -44.30 -34.70
CA ASP A 680 -14.63 -43.45 -35.49
C ASP A 680 -15.25 -42.07 -35.74
N LEU A 681 -14.84 -41.10 -34.95
CA LEU A 681 -15.27 -39.70 -35.01
C LEU A 681 -15.06 -39.05 -36.39
N THR A 682 -14.14 -39.53 -37.22
CA THR A 682 -13.92 -38.98 -38.58
C THR A 682 -15.01 -39.38 -39.57
N THR A 683 -15.68 -40.50 -39.29
CA THR A 683 -16.71 -41.10 -40.16
C THR A 683 -18.12 -40.71 -39.74
N LEU A 684 -18.27 -40.15 -38.53
CA LEU A 684 -19.53 -39.74 -37.94
C LEU A 684 -20.23 -38.69 -38.81
N LYS A 685 -21.39 -39.06 -39.36
CA LYS A 685 -22.27 -38.20 -40.16
C LYS A 685 -23.73 -38.44 -39.83
N VAL A 686 -24.49 -37.36 -39.73
CA VAL A 686 -25.96 -37.33 -39.60
C VAL A 686 -26.60 -36.83 -40.90
N SER A 687 -27.91 -37.01 -41.06
CA SER A 687 -28.64 -36.58 -42.26
C SER A 687 -28.63 -35.07 -42.51
N ASP A 688 -28.42 -34.26 -41.48
CA ASP A 688 -28.42 -32.79 -41.55
C ASP A 688 -27.04 -32.19 -41.90
N ARG A 689 -26.99 -31.34 -42.93
CA ARG A 689 -25.75 -30.74 -43.45
C ARG A 689 -25.16 -29.72 -42.47
N GLU A 690 -26.00 -28.93 -41.82
CA GLU A 690 -25.56 -27.89 -40.88
C GLU A 690 -24.93 -28.51 -39.63
N THR A 691 -25.57 -29.55 -39.09
CA THR A 691 -25.06 -30.34 -37.97
C THR A 691 -23.72 -31.03 -38.30
N ASN A 692 -23.56 -31.57 -39.51
CA ASN A 692 -22.29 -32.17 -39.95
C ASN A 692 -21.12 -31.16 -40.02
N GLU A 693 -21.40 -29.91 -40.43
CA GLU A 693 -20.38 -28.86 -40.47
C GLU A 693 -19.96 -28.44 -39.05
N ALA A 694 -20.92 -28.34 -38.13
CA ALA A 694 -20.67 -28.08 -36.71
C ALA A 694 -19.85 -29.20 -36.05
N LEU A 695 -20.21 -30.47 -36.29
CA LEU A 695 -19.49 -31.65 -35.79
C LEU A 695 -18.03 -31.68 -36.26
N ARG A 696 -17.78 -31.38 -37.54
CA ARG A 696 -16.41 -31.29 -38.08
C ARG A 696 -15.60 -30.18 -37.40
N LYS A 697 -16.17 -28.98 -37.28
CA LYS A 697 -15.51 -27.85 -36.60
C LYS A 697 -15.17 -28.19 -35.14
N LEU A 698 -16.08 -28.87 -34.43
CA LEU A 698 -15.90 -29.34 -33.07
C LEU A 698 -14.77 -30.36 -32.93
N ILE A 699 -14.78 -31.40 -33.77
CA ILE A 699 -13.78 -32.47 -33.75
C ILE A 699 -12.39 -31.92 -34.11
N ASP A 700 -12.29 -31.05 -35.11
CA ASP A 700 -11.02 -30.46 -35.53
C ASP A 700 -10.44 -29.49 -34.50
N GLU A 701 -11.28 -28.73 -33.79
CA GLU A 701 -10.82 -27.88 -32.68
C GLU A 701 -10.39 -28.72 -31.47
N ALA A 702 -11.14 -29.76 -31.11
CA ALA A 702 -10.76 -30.68 -30.03
C ALA A 702 -9.43 -31.38 -30.31
N LYS A 703 -9.22 -31.88 -31.53
CA LYS A 703 -7.92 -32.42 -31.96
C LYS A 703 -6.80 -31.40 -31.84
N ARG A 704 -7.01 -30.16 -32.31
CA ARG A 704 -6.00 -29.08 -32.19
C ARG A 704 -5.66 -28.71 -30.75
N ARG A 705 -6.65 -28.71 -29.83
CA ARG A 705 -6.39 -28.45 -28.40
C ARG A 705 -5.66 -29.60 -27.72
N ILE A 706 -6.06 -30.84 -27.98
CA ILE A 706 -5.35 -32.03 -27.47
C ILE A 706 -3.90 -32.02 -27.94
N GLU A 707 -3.65 -31.70 -29.21
CA GLU A 707 -2.28 -31.63 -29.74
C GLU A 707 -1.47 -30.50 -29.08
N ARG A 708 -2.08 -29.33 -28.84
CA ARG A 708 -1.44 -28.25 -28.07
C ARG A 708 -1.07 -28.67 -26.64
N VAL A 709 -1.94 -29.40 -25.96
CA VAL A 709 -1.66 -29.92 -24.60
C VAL A 709 -0.51 -30.92 -24.62
N ARG A 710 -0.51 -31.85 -25.59
CA ARG A 710 0.57 -32.81 -25.81
C ARG A 710 1.88 -32.11 -26.07
N GLN A 711 1.91 -31.20 -27.04
CA GLN A 711 3.10 -30.44 -27.41
C GLN A 711 3.63 -29.64 -26.21
N ARG A 712 2.77 -28.93 -25.48
CA ARG A 712 3.18 -28.19 -24.27
C ARG A 712 3.75 -29.10 -23.18
N THR A 713 3.21 -30.32 -23.04
CA THR A 713 3.70 -31.30 -22.07
C THR A 713 5.05 -31.87 -22.52
N GLU A 714 5.21 -32.22 -23.79
CA GLU A 714 6.51 -32.60 -24.39
C GLU A 714 7.54 -31.49 -24.19
N ASP A 715 7.23 -30.24 -24.53
CA ASP A 715 8.13 -29.09 -24.32
C ASP A 715 8.53 -28.91 -22.84
N GLN A 716 7.64 -29.28 -21.90
CA GLN A 716 7.93 -29.25 -20.46
C GLN A 716 8.78 -30.46 -20.03
N ILE A 717 8.56 -31.63 -20.61
CA ILE A 717 9.37 -32.83 -20.38
C ILE A 717 10.79 -32.61 -20.93
N ASP A 718 10.94 -32.04 -22.11
CA ASP A 718 12.23 -31.70 -22.70
C ASP A 718 13.03 -30.75 -21.80
N LYS A 719 12.36 -29.78 -21.17
CA LYS A 719 12.98 -28.88 -20.18
C LYS A 719 13.45 -29.60 -18.92
N VAL A 720 12.82 -30.71 -18.54
CA VAL A 720 13.28 -31.53 -17.40
C VAL A 720 14.58 -32.26 -17.75
N PHE A 721 14.78 -32.64 -19.02
CA PHE A 721 16.02 -33.28 -19.47
C PHE A 721 17.15 -32.29 -19.79
N GLN A 722 16.87 -30.99 -19.91
CA GLN A 722 17.90 -29.99 -20.13
C GLN A 722 18.81 -29.88 -18.90
N PRO A 723 20.14 -30.03 -19.05
CA PRO A 723 21.05 -29.89 -17.93
C PRO A 723 21.03 -28.44 -17.42
N ASP A 724 21.12 -28.28 -16.11
CA ASP A 724 21.09 -26.96 -15.48
C ASP A 724 22.37 -26.16 -15.81
N GLU A 725 22.17 -24.88 -16.15
CA GLU A 725 23.28 -23.95 -16.33
C GLU A 725 23.85 -23.50 -14.98
N LEU A 726 24.86 -24.22 -14.51
CA LEU A 726 25.59 -23.86 -13.28
C LEU A 726 26.82 -22.97 -13.57
N PRO A 727 27.29 -22.17 -12.59
CA PRO A 727 28.54 -21.42 -12.72
C PRO A 727 29.75 -22.31 -13.06
N PRO A 728 30.77 -21.80 -13.77
CA PRO A 728 31.93 -22.60 -14.15
C PRO A 728 32.64 -23.16 -12.91
N GLY A 729 33.00 -24.45 -12.95
CA GLY A 729 33.61 -25.16 -11.83
C GLY A 729 32.63 -25.68 -10.77
N VAL A 730 31.35 -25.31 -10.80
CA VAL A 730 30.30 -25.92 -9.97
C VAL A 730 29.74 -27.14 -10.71
N VAL A 731 29.72 -28.31 -10.06
CA VAL A 731 29.19 -29.56 -10.64
C VAL A 731 27.74 -29.77 -10.22
N GLN A 732 27.45 -29.53 -8.95
CA GLN A 732 26.11 -29.65 -8.36
C GLN A 732 25.84 -28.46 -7.43
N LEU A 733 24.57 -28.07 -7.33
CA LEU A 733 24.08 -27.04 -6.43
C LEU A 733 22.85 -27.60 -5.71
N VAL A 734 22.90 -27.66 -4.38
CA VAL A 734 21.75 -28.06 -3.56
C VAL A 734 21.20 -26.84 -2.86
N LYS A 735 19.89 -26.61 -2.97
CA LYS A 735 19.15 -25.57 -2.28
C LYS A 735 18.18 -26.19 -1.30
N VAL A 736 18.29 -25.82 -0.03
CA VAL A 736 17.40 -26.27 1.04
C VAL A 736 16.58 -25.07 1.50
N TYR A 737 15.26 -25.22 1.46
CA TYR A 737 14.32 -24.21 1.94
C TYR A 737 13.89 -24.56 3.36
N LEU A 738 14.20 -23.67 4.30
CA LEU A 738 13.90 -23.82 5.71
C LEU A 738 12.80 -22.83 6.11
N ALA A 739 11.65 -23.34 6.57
CA ALA A 739 10.59 -22.50 7.11
C ALA A 739 10.73 -22.35 8.62
N GLU A 740 10.79 -21.11 9.06
CA GLU A 740 10.93 -20.69 10.45
C GLU A 740 9.65 -19.96 10.89
N LYS A 741 9.08 -20.40 12.02
CA LYS A 741 7.92 -19.74 12.64
C LYS A 741 8.42 -18.75 13.68
N ARG A 742 8.42 -17.46 13.35
CA ARG A 742 8.92 -16.40 14.23
C ARG A 742 7.80 -15.77 15.03
N LYS A 743 7.74 -16.09 16.32
CA LYS A 743 6.85 -15.42 17.28
C LYS A 743 7.34 -13.99 17.53
N ILE A 744 6.52 -13.21 18.22
CA ILE A 744 6.89 -11.88 18.69
C ILE A 744 7.74 -12.00 19.97
N SER A 745 8.84 -11.26 20.05
CA SER A 745 9.78 -11.35 21.18
C SER A 745 10.22 -9.97 21.69
N VAL A 746 10.84 -9.95 22.88
CA VAL A 746 11.40 -8.72 23.45
C VAL A 746 12.55 -8.24 22.56
N GLY A 747 12.52 -6.98 22.17
CA GLY A 747 13.46 -6.38 21.22
C GLY A 747 12.92 -6.26 19.80
N ASP A 748 11.83 -6.94 19.46
CA ASP A 748 11.16 -6.74 18.18
C ASP A 748 10.57 -5.34 18.07
N LYS A 749 10.51 -4.84 16.83
CA LYS A 749 9.99 -3.51 16.52
C LYS A 749 8.55 -3.57 16.03
N MET A 750 7.68 -2.82 16.68
CA MET A 750 6.30 -2.60 16.26
C MET A 750 6.07 -1.14 15.88
N ALA A 751 5.02 -0.90 15.10
CA ALA A 751 4.58 0.46 14.80
C ALA A 751 3.08 0.52 14.54
N GLY A 752 2.47 1.68 14.80
CA GLY A 752 1.17 2.03 14.24
C GLY A 752 1.31 2.77 12.91
N ARG A 753 0.17 3.09 12.28
CA ARG A 753 0.13 3.81 11.00
C ARG A 753 0.49 5.30 11.11
N HIS A 754 0.39 5.87 12.30
CA HIS A 754 0.62 7.30 12.61
C HIS A 754 2.08 7.63 12.94
N GLY A 755 3.03 6.84 12.46
CA GLY A 755 4.47 7.05 12.69
C GLY A 755 4.95 6.83 14.14
N ASN A 756 4.10 6.23 14.98
CA ASN A 756 4.43 5.78 16.33
C ASN A 756 5.17 4.44 16.25
N LYS A 757 6.49 4.46 16.39
CA LYS A 757 7.34 3.26 16.44
C LYS A 757 7.71 2.95 17.88
N GLY A 758 7.89 1.67 18.18
CA GLY A 758 8.40 1.26 19.46
C GLY A 758 9.06 -0.10 19.44
N ILE A 759 9.87 -0.35 20.46
CA ILE A 759 10.52 -1.65 20.69
C ILE A 759 9.80 -2.31 21.85
N ILE A 760 9.52 -3.60 21.72
CA ILE A 760 8.91 -4.37 22.81
C ILE A 760 9.94 -4.50 23.92
N ALA A 761 9.71 -3.82 25.03
CA ALA A 761 10.64 -3.86 26.17
C ALA A 761 10.30 -5.00 27.14
N ARG A 762 9.02 -5.34 27.27
CA ARG A 762 8.57 -6.41 28.16
C ARG A 762 7.28 -7.04 27.67
N ILE A 763 7.24 -8.38 27.74
CA ILE A 763 6.03 -9.17 27.65
C ILE A 763 5.58 -9.45 29.09
N VAL A 764 4.36 -9.03 29.43
CA VAL A 764 3.81 -9.06 30.79
C VAL A 764 2.71 -10.13 30.86
N PRO A 765 2.65 -10.96 31.91
CA PRO A 765 1.56 -11.91 32.10
C PRO A 765 0.19 -11.23 32.06
N GLU A 766 -0.82 -11.94 31.59
CA GLU A 766 -2.17 -11.37 31.38
C GLU A 766 -2.83 -10.90 32.69
N GLU A 767 -2.53 -11.56 33.81
CA GLU A 767 -2.99 -11.20 35.15
C GLU A 767 -2.35 -9.92 35.70
N ASP A 768 -1.16 -9.57 35.23
CA ASP A 768 -0.44 -8.36 35.63
C ASP A 768 -0.88 -7.14 34.85
N MET A 769 -1.47 -7.32 33.66
CA MET A 769 -1.88 -6.23 32.78
C MET A 769 -3.02 -5.41 33.38
N PRO A 770 -3.13 -4.10 33.04
CA PRO A 770 -4.31 -3.33 33.37
C PRO A 770 -5.58 -3.99 32.81
N PHE A 771 -6.63 -4.04 33.61
CA PHE A 771 -7.91 -4.60 33.19
C PHE A 771 -9.01 -3.55 33.21
N LEU A 772 -9.90 -3.70 32.23
CA LEU A 772 -11.14 -2.96 32.11
C LEU A 772 -12.11 -3.34 33.26
N PRO A 773 -13.16 -2.53 33.54
CA PRO A 773 -14.08 -2.83 34.64
C PRO A 773 -14.87 -4.14 34.47
N ASP A 774 -15.00 -4.66 33.24
CA ASP A 774 -15.57 -5.97 32.90
C ASP A 774 -14.60 -7.15 33.16
N GLY A 775 -13.33 -6.87 33.49
CA GLY A 775 -12.27 -7.86 33.70
C GLY A 775 -11.42 -8.15 32.46
N THR A 776 -11.72 -7.55 31.31
CA THR A 776 -10.94 -7.76 30.08
C THR A 776 -9.56 -7.11 30.21
N PRO A 777 -8.44 -7.86 30.05
CA PRO A 777 -7.11 -7.28 30.10
C PRO A 777 -6.80 -6.49 28.82
N VAL A 778 -5.99 -5.43 28.97
CA VAL A 778 -5.44 -4.64 27.86
C VAL A 778 -4.36 -5.45 27.14
N ASP A 779 -4.27 -5.32 25.82
CA ASP A 779 -3.27 -6.01 25.01
C ASP A 779 -1.91 -5.32 25.01
N VAL A 780 -1.91 -3.99 24.92
CA VAL A 780 -0.69 -3.16 24.83
C VAL A 780 -0.82 -1.88 25.64
N CYS A 781 0.24 -1.51 26.36
CA CYS A 781 0.34 -0.19 27.00
C CYS A 781 1.34 0.70 26.25
N LEU A 782 0.85 1.83 25.75
CA LEU A 782 1.65 2.86 25.08
C LEU A 782 1.86 4.08 25.99
N ASN A 783 2.98 4.76 25.79
CA ASN A 783 3.30 5.97 26.54
C ASN A 783 2.51 7.18 26.00
N PRO A 784 1.67 7.85 26.83
CA PRO A 784 0.91 9.01 26.38
C PRO A 784 1.80 10.21 26.05
N LEU A 785 3.00 10.32 26.62
CA LEU A 785 3.91 11.47 26.42
C LEU A 785 4.46 11.54 24.99
N GLY A 786 4.45 10.42 24.27
CA GLY A 786 4.89 10.35 22.88
C GLY A 786 3.93 11.03 21.89
N VAL A 787 2.68 11.27 22.27
CA VAL A 787 1.66 11.83 21.37
C VAL A 787 1.79 13.36 21.23
N PRO A 788 1.81 14.16 22.31
CA PRO A 788 1.87 15.62 22.18
C PRO A 788 3.20 16.11 21.60
N SER A 789 4.31 15.48 21.97
CA SER A 789 5.65 15.84 21.50
C SER A 789 5.86 15.59 20.00
N ARG A 790 5.07 14.67 19.42
CA ARG A 790 5.16 14.28 18.00
C ARG A 790 4.02 14.80 17.15
N MET A 791 3.01 15.39 17.77
CA MET A 791 1.82 15.92 17.11
C MET A 791 1.17 14.93 16.13
N ASN A 792 1.06 13.66 16.53
CA ASN A 792 0.33 12.62 15.79
C ASN A 792 -0.97 12.27 16.52
N VAL A 793 -1.89 13.23 16.53
CA VAL A 793 -3.16 13.12 17.26
C VAL A 793 -4.11 12.14 16.57
N GLY A 794 -3.90 11.86 15.28
CA GLY A 794 -4.69 10.89 14.51
C GLY A 794 -4.77 9.51 15.19
N GLN A 795 -3.70 9.06 15.87
CA GLN A 795 -3.71 7.79 16.60
C GLN A 795 -4.73 7.74 17.75
N ILE A 796 -5.03 8.88 18.39
CA ILE A 796 -6.00 8.97 19.48
C ILE A 796 -7.42 8.94 18.90
N LEU A 797 -7.64 9.61 17.76
CA LEU A 797 -8.91 9.55 17.03
C LEU A 797 -9.18 8.14 16.51
N GLU A 798 -8.17 7.46 15.97
CA GLU A 798 -8.21 6.05 15.61
C GLU A 798 -8.59 5.18 16.82
N THR A 799 -7.98 5.42 17.98
CA THR A 799 -8.27 4.69 19.22
C THR A 799 -9.74 4.82 19.62
N HIS A 800 -10.29 6.03 19.58
CA HIS A 800 -11.67 6.33 19.96
C HIS A 800 -12.68 5.75 18.98
N LEU A 801 -12.48 5.99 17.68
CA LEU A 801 -13.36 5.45 16.64
C LEU A 801 -13.28 3.93 16.60
N GLY A 802 -12.09 3.35 16.74
CA GLY A 802 -11.87 1.91 16.83
C GLY A 802 -12.57 1.28 18.03
N TRP A 803 -12.62 1.97 19.18
CA TRP A 803 -13.41 1.52 20.34
C TRP A 803 -14.91 1.52 20.04
N ALA A 804 -15.44 2.60 19.47
CA ALA A 804 -16.85 2.68 19.09
C ALA A 804 -17.21 1.60 18.05
N ALA A 805 -16.38 1.42 17.02
CA ALA A 805 -16.49 0.40 15.98
C ALA A 805 -16.52 -1.02 16.58
N ARG A 806 -15.62 -1.33 17.51
CA ARG A 806 -15.54 -2.64 18.18
C ARG A 806 -16.76 -2.95 19.04
N VAL A 807 -17.27 -1.97 19.79
CA VAL A 807 -18.43 -2.16 20.68
C VAL A 807 -19.74 -2.24 19.89
N LEU A 808 -19.90 -1.40 18.86
CA LEU A 808 -21.11 -1.34 18.04
C LEU A 808 -21.14 -2.46 16.99
N GLY A 809 -19.98 -2.92 16.51
CA GLY A 809 -19.86 -4.04 15.57
C GLY A 809 -19.87 -3.61 14.10
N PHE A 810 -19.11 -2.57 13.75
CA PHE A 810 -18.97 -2.09 12.36
C PHE A 810 -17.52 -1.75 12.04
N GLU A 811 -17.20 -1.63 10.76
CA GLU A 811 -15.92 -1.08 10.28
C GLU A 811 -16.11 0.36 9.81
N ALA A 812 -15.21 1.24 10.24
CA ALA A 812 -15.22 2.64 9.84
C ALA A 812 -14.25 2.85 8.68
N LYS A 813 -14.71 3.43 7.57
CA LYS A 813 -13.85 3.89 6.49
C LYS A 813 -13.80 5.42 6.54
N THR A 814 -12.63 5.97 6.85
CA THR A 814 -12.35 7.41 6.98
C THR A 814 -11.30 7.81 5.94
N PRO A 815 -11.70 8.18 4.71
CA PRO A 815 -10.77 8.63 3.69
C PRO A 815 -9.98 9.86 4.13
N VAL A 816 -8.77 10.01 3.59
CA VAL A 816 -7.89 11.14 3.90
C VAL A 816 -8.56 12.48 3.55
N PHE A 817 -8.51 13.46 4.47
CA PHE A 817 -9.18 14.77 4.37
C PHE A 817 -10.72 14.74 4.31
N GLN A 818 -11.33 13.55 4.38
CA GLN A 818 -12.78 13.34 4.50
C GLN A 818 -13.07 12.36 5.65
N GLY A 819 -12.24 12.40 6.69
CA GLY A 819 -12.33 11.52 7.85
C GLY A 819 -13.54 11.83 8.72
N ALA A 820 -13.80 10.94 9.68
CA ALA A 820 -14.88 11.12 10.63
C ALA A 820 -14.62 12.37 11.50
N SER A 821 -15.62 13.21 11.67
CA SER A 821 -15.47 14.42 12.50
C SER A 821 -15.44 14.08 14.00
N GLU A 822 -14.87 14.97 14.82
CA GLU A 822 -14.92 14.85 16.29
C GLU A 822 -16.37 14.70 16.79
N ASP A 823 -17.32 15.38 16.14
CA ASP A 823 -18.74 15.34 16.47
C ASP A 823 -19.36 13.95 16.20
N GLU A 824 -18.99 13.32 15.09
CA GLU A 824 -19.42 11.95 14.76
C GLU A 824 -18.85 10.93 15.75
N ILE A 825 -17.53 11.01 16.01
CA ILE A 825 -16.86 10.13 16.97
C ILE A 825 -17.49 10.30 18.36
N GLY A 826 -17.75 11.53 18.77
CA GLY A 826 -18.45 11.87 20.00
C GLY A 826 -19.79 11.17 20.13
N ALA A 827 -20.67 11.33 19.14
CA ALA A 827 -21.99 10.70 19.14
C ALA A 827 -21.88 9.16 19.21
N LEU A 828 -21.01 8.56 18.41
CA LEU A 828 -20.80 7.11 18.38
C LEU A 828 -20.27 6.57 19.71
N LEU A 829 -19.37 7.30 20.38
CA LEU A 829 -18.86 6.95 21.70
C LEU A 829 -19.95 6.96 22.77
N HIS A 830 -20.91 7.89 22.71
CA HIS A 830 -22.04 7.91 23.64
C HIS A 830 -22.92 6.66 23.43
N PHE A 831 -23.24 6.29 22.18
CA PHE A 831 -24.03 5.09 21.91
C PHE A 831 -23.30 3.79 22.30
N ALA A 832 -22.01 3.69 21.97
CA ALA A 832 -21.16 2.59 22.40
C ALA A 832 -21.05 2.52 23.93
N GLY A 833 -20.92 3.68 24.58
CA GLY A 833 -20.84 3.82 26.03
C GLY A 833 -22.09 3.31 26.73
N VAL A 834 -23.29 3.59 26.20
CA VAL A 834 -24.54 3.05 26.77
C VAL A 834 -24.62 1.53 26.62
N LYS A 835 -24.30 1.00 25.43
CA LYS A 835 -24.30 -0.46 25.19
C LYS A 835 -23.35 -1.18 26.14
N TRP A 836 -22.16 -0.62 26.33
CA TRP A 836 -21.16 -1.17 27.23
C TRP A 836 -21.57 -1.01 28.71
N ALA A 837 -22.09 0.15 29.11
CA ALA A 837 -22.57 0.41 30.46
C ALA A 837 -23.70 -0.55 30.86
N SER A 838 -24.61 -0.87 29.92
CA SER A 838 -25.65 -1.88 30.11
C SER A 838 -25.07 -3.24 30.53
N GLN A 839 -24.04 -3.70 29.81
CA GLN A 839 -23.35 -4.97 30.07
C GLN A 839 -22.57 -4.94 31.39
N ALA A 840 -21.77 -3.88 31.61
CA ALA A 840 -20.95 -3.74 32.81
C ALA A 840 -21.78 -3.62 34.10
N LEU A 841 -22.95 -2.96 34.03
CA LEU A 841 -23.88 -2.82 35.16
C LEU A 841 -24.88 -3.99 35.25
N SER A 842 -24.83 -4.95 34.31
CA SER A 842 -25.74 -6.11 34.24
C SER A 842 -27.22 -5.73 34.31
N VAL A 843 -27.61 -4.66 33.60
CA VAL A 843 -28.99 -4.15 33.54
C VAL A 843 -29.85 -5.15 32.75
N GLN A 844 -31.04 -5.50 33.25
CA GLN A 844 -31.95 -6.44 32.56
C GLN A 844 -32.80 -5.75 31.48
N ALA A 845 -33.02 -4.43 31.60
CA ALA A 845 -33.60 -3.65 30.52
C ALA A 845 -32.74 -3.79 29.24
N GLU A 846 -33.40 -3.99 28.11
CA GLU A 846 -32.72 -4.19 26.82
C GLU A 846 -32.25 -2.84 26.27
N ALA A 847 -30.94 -2.67 26.14
CA ALA A 847 -30.37 -1.47 25.51
C ALA A 847 -30.68 -1.47 24.00
N PRO A 848 -31.02 -0.32 23.41
CA PRO A 848 -31.27 -0.25 21.98
C PRO A 848 -29.99 -0.61 21.21
N SER A 849 -30.08 -1.62 20.34
CA SER A 849 -29.04 -1.91 19.36
C SER A 849 -29.13 -0.94 18.20
N PHE A 850 -27.96 -0.59 17.66
CA PHE A 850 -27.84 0.19 16.43
C PHE A 850 -27.32 -0.73 15.34
N ASP A 851 -28.11 -0.95 14.30
CA ASP A 851 -27.66 -1.67 13.11
C ASP A 851 -26.83 -0.73 12.20
N LEU A 852 -26.11 -1.29 11.23
CA LEU A 852 -25.19 -0.52 10.37
C LEU A 852 -25.88 0.62 9.60
N GLU A 853 -27.11 0.39 9.11
CA GLU A 853 -27.91 1.42 8.44
C GLU A 853 -28.36 2.53 9.40
N GLU A 854 -28.62 2.19 10.66
CA GLU A 854 -29.00 3.17 11.70
C GLU A 854 -27.79 4.01 12.12
N VAL A 855 -26.61 3.40 12.25
CA VAL A 855 -25.34 4.11 12.49
C VAL A 855 -25.07 5.10 11.35
N ARG A 856 -25.26 4.70 10.08
CA ARG A 856 -25.14 5.60 8.93
C ARG A 856 -26.13 6.76 9.00
N ALA A 857 -27.39 6.50 9.35
CA ALA A 857 -28.41 7.54 9.49
C ALA A 857 -28.07 8.55 10.61
N VAL A 858 -27.51 8.07 11.73
CA VAL A 858 -27.02 8.92 12.82
C VAL A 858 -25.88 9.81 12.35
N VAL A 859 -24.86 9.25 11.69
CA VAL A 859 -23.72 10.01 11.17
C VAL A 859 -24.18 11.07 10.16
N ALA A 860 -25.07 10.71 9.22
CA ALA A 860 -25.63 11.66 8.26
C ALA A 860 -26.41 12.80 8.95
N ALA A 861 -27.14 12.50 10.03
CA ALA A 861 -27.84 13.52 10.80
C ALA A 861 -26.88 14.46 11.53
N VAL A 862 -25.77 13.94 12.08
CA VAL A 862 -24.71 14.77 12.71
C VAL A 862 -24.07 15.69 11.68
N GLN A 863 -23.75 15.19 10.48
CA GLN A 863 -23.16 15.99 9.39
C GLN A 863 -24.08 17.11 8.89
N ALA A 864 -25.40 16.89 8.92
CA ALA A 864 -26.38 17.88 8.50
C ALA A 864 -26.61 19.00 9.53
N LEU A 865 -26.05 18.91 10.73
CA LEU A 865 -26.18 19.95 11.75
C LEU A 865 -25.30 21.17 11.37
N PRO A 866 -25.85 22.40 11.42
CA PRO A 866 -25.07 23.60 11.14
C PRO A 866 -23.90 23.77 12.12
N SER A 867 -22.77 24.28 11.62
CA SER A 867 -21.51 24.40 12.35
C SER A 867 -21.48 25.53 13.40
N ASP A 868 -22.61 26.13 13.74
CA ASP A 868 -22.73 27.35 14.58
C ASP A 868 -21.99 27.30 15.93
N GLY A 869 -21.39 28.45 16.27
CA GLY A 869 -20.39 28.70 17.33
C GLY A 869 -20.86 28.61 18.79
N GLU A 870 -21.55 27.54 19.16
CA GLU A 870 -21.76 27.20 20.57
C GLU A 870 -20.50 26.63 21.23
N PRO A 871 -20.32 26.85 22.54
CA PRO A 871 -19.18 26.33 23.28
C PRO A 871 -19.19 24.80 23.30
N ARG A 872 -18.02 24.20 23.02
CA ARG A 872 -17.80 22.76 23.15
C ARG A 872 -18.06 22.31 24.60
N PRO A 873 -18.59 21.10 24.82
CA PRO A 873 -18.82 20.60 26.18
C PRO A 873 -17.52 20.57 27.00
N GLU A 874 -17.61 20.84 28.31
CA GLU A 874 -16.46 20.82 29.22
C GLU A 874 -15.85 19.42 29.36
N GLN A 875 -16.63 18.37 29.10
CA GLN A 875 -16.24 16.96 29.16
C GLN A 875 -16.74 16.23 27.91
N GLY A 876 -15.89 15.42 27.29
CA GLY A 876 -16.25 14.63 26.10
C GLY A 876 -15.62 15.12 24.80
N ILE A 877 -15.90 14.41 23.71
CA ILE A 877 -15.47 14.74 22.34
C ILE A 877 -16.74 15.03 21.56
N GLY A 878 -16.71 16.10 20.75
CA GLY A 878 -17.83 16.48 19.91
C GLY A 878 -18.97 17.22 20.62
N ARG A 879 -20.03 17.51 19.87
CA ARG A 879 -21.26 18.19 20.34
C ARG A 879 -22.23 17.23 21.05
N SER A 880 -23.14 17.80 21.84
CA SER A 880 -24.18 17.05 22.56
C SER A 880 -25.15 16.33 21.62
N VAL A 881 -25.48 15.08 21.95
CA VAL A 881 -26.45 14.21 21.25
C VAL A 881 -27.87 14.80 21.26
N ASP A 882 -28.18 15.69 22.22
CA ASP A 882 -29.51 16.32 22.38
C ASP A 882 -29.97 17.07 21.12
N ARG A 883 -29.02 17.61 20.33
CA ARG A 883 -29.32 18.36 19.10
C ARG A 883 -29.98 17.52 18.01
N LEU A 884 -29.71 16.21 17.98
CA LEU A 884 -30.30 15.31 16.99
C LEU A 884 -31.81 15.16 17.18
N ILE A 885 -32.34 15.37 18.39
CA ILE A 885 -33.79 15.24 18.64
C ILE A 885 -34.56 16.46 18.13
N GLY A 886 -33.93 17.65 18.12
CA GLY A 886 -34.56 18.93 17.81
C GLY A 886 -34.37 19.42 16.37
N ALA A 887 -33.47 18.82 15.60
CA ALA A 887 -33.16 19.27 14.25
C ALA A 887 -34.15 18.71 13.20
N GLU A 888 -34.73 19.58 12.39
CA GLU A 888 -35.65 19.22 11.29
C GLU A 888 -35.00 18.30 10.24
N THR A 889 -33.68 18.34 10.14
CA THR A 889 -32.86 17.54 9.22
C THR A 889 -32.65 16.09 9.68
N THR A 890 -33.04 15.73 10.91
CA THR A 890 -32.80 14.38 11.44
C THR A 890 -33.88 13.40 10.94
N PRO A 891 -33.50 12.21 10.41
CA PRO A 891 -34.46 11.19 10.00
C PRO A 891 -35.38 10.77 11.15
N LYS A 892 -36.67 10.53 10.84
CA LYS A 892 -37.69 10.14 11.84
C LYS A 892 -37.31 8.87 12.61
N ASP A 893 -36.61 7.95 11.95
CA ASP A 893 -36.18 6.67 12.53
C ASP A 893 -35.10 6.89 13.60
N VAL A 894 -34.13 7.78 13.35
CA VAL A 894 -33.11 8.18 14.33
C VAL A 894 -33.75 8.87 15.53
N VAL A 895 -34.71 9.77 15.29
CA VAL A 895 -35.46 10.43 16.37
C VAL A 895 -36.24 9.41 17.22
N GLN A 896 -36.80 8.37 16.60
CA GLN A 896 -37.50 7.31 17.33
C GLN A 896 -36.52 6.50 18.19
N LYS A 897 -35.35 6.11 17.67
CA LYS A 897 -34.32 5.41 18.44
C LYS A 897 -33.78 6.24 19.60
N LEU A 898 -33.63 7.56 19.44
CA LEU A 898 -33.26 8.45 20.55
C LEU A 898 -34.34 8.51 21.64
N LYS A 899 -35.62 8.40 21.27
CA LYS A 899 -36.73 8.26 22.24
C LYS A 899 -36.71 6.90 22.93
N ASP A 900 -36.39 5.84 22.21
CA ASP A 900 -36.25 4.49 22.77
C ASP A 900 -35.07 4.43 23.74
N LEU A 901 -33.93 5.06 23.39
CA LEU A 901 -32.79 5.25 24.26
C LEU A 901 -33.16 6.03 25.52
N ARG A 902 -33.93 7.11 25.39
CA ARG A 902 -34.47 7.85 26.54
C ARG A 902 -35.32 6.93 27.44
N ALA A 903 -36.21 6.11 26.87
CA ALA A 903 -37.04 5.19 27.62
C ALA A 903 -36.19 4.13 28.34
N TYR A 904 -35.19 3.58 27.66
CA TYR A 904 -34.22 2.65 28.21
C TYR A 904 -33.48 3.26 29.42
N LEU A 905 -32.93 4.47 29.31
CA LEU A 905 -32.18 5.09 30.41
C LEU A 905 -33.06 5.30 31.65
N ILE A 906 -34.35 5.67 31.46
CA ILE A 906 -35.31 5.79 32.56
C ILE A 906 -35.59 4.44 33.22
N ALA A 907 -35.77 3.38 32.42
CA ALA A 907 -36.00 2.02 32.91
C ALA A 907 -34.76 1.47 33.64
N ALA A 908 -33.58 1.63 33.05
CA ALA A 908 -32.30 1.23 33.62
C ALA A 908 -32.01 1.95 34.95
N THR A 909 -32.27 3.26 35.04
CA THR A 909 -32.13 3.99 36.32
C THR A 909 -33.12 3.46 37.37
N ALA A 910 -34.37 3.20 37.01
CA ALA A 910 -35.36 2.66 37.94
C ALA A 910 -34.91 1.29 38.48
N GLU A 911 -34.42 0.42 37.61
CA GLU A 911 -33.88 -0.90 37.97
C GLU A 911 -32.65 -0.79 38.89
N LEU A 912 -31.71 0.10 38.59
CA LEU A 912 -30.51 0.31 39.42
C LEU A 912 -30.84 0.89 40.80
N VAL A 913 -31.90 1.70 40.90
CA VAL A 913 -32.42 2.21 42.17
C VAL A 913 -33.10 1.09 42.96
N GLU A 914 -33.89 0.22 42.33
CA GLU A 914 -34.51 -0.94 42.99
C GLU A 914 -33.48 -1.94 43.52
N ARG A 915 -32.35 -2.12 42.81
CA ARG A 915 -31.25 -2.99 43.23
C ARG A 915 -30.39 -2.39 44.37
N GLY A 916 -30.45 -1.07 44.58
CA GLY A 916 -29.63 -0.37 45.55
C GLY A 916 -30.38 -0.07 46.85
N GLU A 917 -30.02 -0.74 47.95
CA GLU A 917 -30.52 -0.40 49.29
C GLU A 917 -30.08 1.03 49.68
N GLY A 918 -30.94 2.03 49.46
CA GLY A 918 -30.76 3.40 49.94
C GLY A 918 -30.48 4.47 48.89
N LYS A 919 -30.54 4.17 47.58
CA LYS A 919 -30.35 5.19 46.54
C LYS A 919 -31.68 5.87 46.18
N SER A 920 -31.73 7.19 46.19
CA SER A 920 -32.90 7.96 45.73
C SER A 920 -32.66 8.44 44.31
N LEU A 921 -33.66 8.29 43.44
CA LEU A 921 -33.61 8.73 42.04
C LEU A 921 -33.19 10.20 41.90
N GLU A 922 -33.55 11.06 42.86
CA GLU A 922 -33.29 12.50 42.81
C GLU A 922 -31.92 12.91 43.39
N ASN A 923 -31.34 12.10 44.29
CA ASN A 923 -30.05 12.43 44.93
C ASN A 923 -28.87 11.75 44.23
N ASP A 924 -29.06 10.52 43.74
CA ASP A 924 -27.99 9.72 43.14
C ASP A 924 -27.99 9.76 41.60
N PHE A 925 -29.12 10.14 40.99
CA PHE A 925 -29.30 10.22 39.52
C PHE A 925 -30.02 11.52 39.08
N PRO A 926 -29.47 12.71 39.39
CA PRO A 926 -30.09 13.98 39.08
C PRO A 926 -30.41 14.18 37.59
N ALA A 927 -29.56 13.68 36.68
CA ALA A 927 -29.77 13.83 35.23
C ALA A 927 -30.91 12.93 34.72
N ALA A 928 -30.93 11.65 35.12
CA ALA A 928 -32.02 10.76 34.78
C ALA A 928 -33.37 11.18 35.41
N ALA A 929 -33.35 11.75 36.61
CA ALA A 929 -34.53 12.33 37.26
C ALA A 929 -35.08 13.55 36.50
N ALA A 930 -34.21 14.42 36.01
CA ALA A 930 -34.58 15.54 35.16
C ALA A 930 -35.17 15.07 33.83
N LEU A 931 -34.60 14.01 33.23
CA LEU A 931 -35.09 13.39 32.00
C LEU A 931 -36.51 12.81 32.15
N LYS A 932 -36.85 12.29 33.34
CA LYS A 932 -38.20 11.81 33.67
C LYS A 932 -39.22 12.95 33.86
N LYS A 933 -38.80 14.10 34.41
CA LYS A 933 -39.68 15.26 34.70
C LYS A 933 -39.89 16.18 33.49
N SER A 934 -38.91 16.28 32.60
CA SER A 934 -38.94 17.18 31.44
C SER A 934 -39.81 16.63 30.31
N LYS A 935 -40.72 17.45 29.75
CA LYS A 935 -41.38 17.16 28.45
C LYS A 935 -40.50 17.54 27.24
N ALA A 936 -39.39 18.25 27.47
CA ALA A 936 -38.49 18.70 26.41
C ALA A 936 -37.56 17.58 25.92
N SER A 937 -36.97 17.80 24.74
CA SER A 937 -35.96 16.95 24.10
C SER A 937 -34.54 17.13 24.66
N ALA A 938 -34.35 17.99 25.66
CA ALA A 938 -33.05 18.30 26.27
C ALA A 938 -32.77 17.44 27.51
N GLY A 939 -31.49 17.09 27.71
CA GLY A 939 -31.01 16.35 28.88
C GLY A 939 -30.75 14.85 28.66
N LEU A 940 -30.84 14.35 27.42
CA LEU A 940 -30.50 12.96 27.09
C LEU A 940 -28.99 12.73 27.24
N ASN A 941 -28.17 13.66 26.75
CA ASN A 941 -26.71 13.58 26.83
C ASN A 941 -26.23 13.45 28.29
N ALA A 942 -26.69 14.34 29.17
CA ALA A 942 -26.33 14.31 30.60
C ALA A 942 -26.74 13.00 31.29
N ALA A 943 -27.88 12.40 30.90
CA ALA A 943 -28.31 11.11 31.44
C ALA A 943 -27.47 9.94 30.91
N ILE A 944 -26.99 10.01 29.66
CA ILE A 944 -26.03 9.04 29.11
C ILE A 944 -24.72 9.12 29.89
N GLU A 945 -24.17 10.32 30.07
CA GLU A 945 -22.91 10.55 30.78
C GLU A 945 -22.98 10.04 32.23
N GLU A 946 -24.10 10.27 32.92
CA GLU A 946 -24.35 9.79 34.30
C GLU A 946 -24.27 8.25 34.39
N HIS A 947 -24.90 7.53 33.45
CA HIS A 947 -24.85 6.07 33.38
C HIS A 947 -23.47 5.54 32.98
N MET A 948 -22.79 6.21 32.05
CA MET A 948 -21.42 5.87 31.65
C MET A 948 -20.45 6.00 32.83
N LEU A 949 -20.53 7.10 33.58
CA LEU A 949 -19.68 7.34 34.75
C LEU A 949 -19.90 6.28 35.84
N LEU A 950 -21.13 5.83 36.04
CA LEU A 950 -21.43 4.74 36.97
C LEU A 950 -20.76 3.42 36.55
N ALA A 951 -20.72 3.13 35.25
CA ALA A 951 -20.01 1.98 34.69
C ALA A 951 -18.48 2.13 34.68
N GLY A 952 -17.95 3.31 35.05
CA GLY A 952 -16.52 3.62 35.04
C GLY A 952 -15.98 4.09 33.68
N LEU A 953 -16.87 4.45 32.76
CA LEU A 953 -16.56 5.08 31.47
C LEU A 953 -16.69 6.60 31.58
N THR A 954 -15.85 7.34 30.86
CA THR A 954 -16.02 8.78 30.70
C THR A 954 -16.57 9.13 29.31
N PRO A 955 -17.24 10.27 29.15
CA PRO A 955 -17.75 10.72 27.85
C PRO A 955 -16.65 10.95 26.80
N GLY A 956 -15.39 11.15 27.24
CA GLY A 956 -14.23 11.33 26.37
C GLY A 956 -13.48 10.03 26.04
N ALA A 957 -14.17 8.88 26.02
CA ALA A 957 -13.60 7.56 25.73
C ALA A 957 -12.43 7.14 26.65
N LYS A 958 -12.39 7.67 27.88
CA LYS A 958 -11.45 7.19 28.90
C LYS A 958 -12.15 6.22 29.82
N ILE A 959 -11.42 5.20 30.26
CA ILE A 959 -11.95 4.13 31.08
C ILE A 959 -11.17 4.08 32.39
N THR A 960 -11.89 3.84 33.49
CA THR A 960 -11.29 3.62 34.80
C THR A 960 -10.71 2.21 34.86
N LEU A 961 -9.41 2.10 34.59
CA LEU A 961 -8.70 0.83 34.65
C LEU A 961 -8.38 0.40 36.09
N ARG A 962 -8.10 -0.88 36.26
CA ARG A 962 -7.56 -1.46 37.49
C ARG A 962 -6.20 -2.10 37.22
N ASP A 963 -5.31 -1.97 38.19
CA ASP A 963 -3.97 -2.55 38.14
C ASP A 963 -4.04 -4.07 38.36
N GLY A 964 -3.57 -4.87 37.40
CA GLY A 964 -3.53 -6.33 37.48
C GLY A 964 -2.81 -6.85 38.73
N ARG A 965 -1.76 -6.15 39.16
CA ARG A 965 -0.94 -6.57 40.31
C ARG A 965 -1.60 -6.33 41.65
N SER A 966 -2.23 -5.17 41.83
CA SER A 966 -2.76 -4.74 43.13
C SER A 966 -4.29 -4.83 43.23
N GLY A 967 -4.99 -4.98 42.10
CA GLY A 967 -6.45 -4.93 41.99
C GLY A 967 -7.06 -3.54 42.21
N LYS A 968 -6.24 -2.52 42.54
CA LYS A 968 -6.69 -1.16 42.82
C LYS A 968 -7.03 -0.43 41.52
N LYS A 969 -8.03 0.44 41.58
CA LYS A 969 -8.35 1.36 40.48
C LYS A 969 -7.24 2.40 40.33
N PHE A 970 -6.92 2.77 39.09
CA PHE A 970 -6.07 3.93 38.84
C PHE A 970 -6.78 5.22 39.26
N GLN A 971 -6.01 6.22 39.68
CA GLN A 971 -6.54 7.50 40.17
C GLN A 971 -7.22 8.31 39.05
N SER A 972 -6.69 8.24 37.83
CA SER A 972 -7.20 8.95 36.66
C SER A 972 -7.68 7.96 35.60
N PRO A 973 -8.77 8.26 34.88
CA PRO A 973 -9.21 7.44 33.76
C PRO A 973 -8.23 7.52 32.60
N VAL A 974 -8.06 6.41 31.90
CA VAL A 974 -7.05 6.22 30.85
C VAL A 974 -7.73 6.10 29.50
N THR A 975 -7.16 6.68 28.45
CA THR A 975 -7.66 6.48 27.08
C THR A 975 -7.39 5.04 26.66
N VAL A 976 -8.45 4.31 26.34
CA VAL A 976 -8.40 2.91 25.92
C VAL A 976 -9.24 2.74 24.66
N GLY A 977 -8.76 1.95 23.71
CA GLY A 977 -9.50 1.65 22.50
C GLY A 977 -8.77 0.72 21.55
N ALA A 978 -9.37 0.48 20.38
CA ALA A 978 -8.77 -0.39 19.37
C ALA A 978 -7.85 0.41 18.44
N VAL A 979 -6.59 0.00 18.31
CA VAL A 979 -5.60 0.62 17.42
C VAL A 979 -5.03 -0.43 16.49
N TYR A 980 -4.82 -0.09 15.22
CA TYR A 980 -4.20 -0.99 14.26
C TYR A 980 -2.67 -0.98 14.36
N MET A 981 -2.10 -2.09 14.79
CA MET A 981 -0.67 -2.23 15.08
C MET A 981 0.00 -3.26 14.16
N LEU A 982 1.21 -2.92 13.72
CA LEU A 982 2.01 -3.64 12.73
C LEU A 982 3.27 -4.23 13.37
N LYS A 983 3.66 -5.45 12.95
CA LYS A 983 4.99 -6.02 13.22
C LYS A 983 5.92 -5.69 12.05
N LEU A 984 7.05 -5.03 12.33
CA LEU A 984 8.01 -4.67 11.28
C LEU A 984 9.03 -5.78 11.05
N SER A 985 9.68 -5.79 9.87
CA SER A 985 10.74 -6.74 9.51
C SER A 985 12.04 -6.58 10.30
N HIS A 986 12.06 -5.65 11.25
CA HIS A 986 13.18 -5.37 12.16
C HIS A 986 13.13 -6.29 13.38
N LEU A 987 13.40 -7.57 13.15
CA LEU A 987 13.36 -8.59 14.19
C LEU A 987 14.65 -8.60 15.01
N VAL A 988 14.53 -8.91 16.30
CA VAL A 988 15.68 -8.94 17.21
C VAL A 988 16.66 -10.06 16.87
N ASP A 989 16.15 -11.22 16.47
CA ASP A 989 16.95 -12.41 16.16
C ASP A 989 17.89 -12.18 14.97
N ASP A 990 17.47 -11.35 14.02
CA ASP A 990 18.31 -10.96 12.88
C ASP A 990 19.42 -9.97 13.29
N LYS A 991 19.20 -9.20 14.36
CA LYS A 991 20.09 -8.13 14.83
C LYS A 991 21.08 -8.56 15.92
N ILE A 992 20.74 -9.58 16.70
CA ILE A 992 21.66 -10.13 17.69
C ILE A 992 22.89 -10.69 16.96
N HIS A 993 24.05 -10.19 17.37
CA HIS A 993 25.35 -10.65 16.87
C HIS A 993 26.40 -10.52 17.97
N ALA A 994 27.06 -11.63 18.27
CA ALA A 994 28.13 -11.69 19.24
C ALA A 994 29.32 -12.46 18.65
N ARG A 995 30.52 -11.98 18.95
CA ARG A 995 31.78 -12.60 18.50
C ARG A 995 32.75 -12.63 19.67
N SER A 996 33.32 -13.80 19.93
CA SER A 996 34.52 -13.95 20.77
C SER A 996 35.77 -14.00 19.89
N ILE A 997 35.88 -15.07 19.09
CA ILE A 997 36.92 -15.28 18.07
C ILE A 997 36.24 -15.54 16.73
N GLY A 998 36.95 -15.34 15.63
CA GLY A 998 36.35 -15.54 14.31
C GLY A 998 37.37 -15.44 13.19
N PRO A 999 36.92 -15.45 11.93
CA PRO A 999 37.82 -15.26 10.80
C PRO A 999 38.39 -13.84 10.77
N TYR A 1000 39.58 -13.76 10.16
CA TYR A 1000 40.36 -12.54 10.01
C TYR A 1000 40.67 -12.31 8.53
N SER A 1001 40.80 -11.04 8.16
CA SER A 1001 41.23 -10.61 6.84
C SER A 1001 42.65 -11.11 6.55
N LEU A 1002 42.89 -11.59 5.33
CA LEU A 1002 44.21 -12.07 4.93
C LEU A 1002 45.24 -10.93 4.85
N VAL A 1003 44.80 -9.74 4.44
CA VAL A 1003 45.69 -8.59 4.21
C VAL A 1003 45.94 -7.83 5.50
N THR A 1004 44.87 -7.38 6.16
CA THR A 1004 44.97 -6.50 7.33
C THR A 1004 45.07 -7.26 8.65
N GLN A 1005 44.87 -8.58 8.65
CA GLN A 1005 44.79 -9.43 9.86
C GLN A 1005 43.70 -9.03 10.88
N GLN A 1006 42.84 -8.07 10.53
CA GLN A 1006 41.72 -7.61 11.35
C GLN A 1006 40.54 -8.59 11.28
N PRO A 1007 39.68 -8.62 12.32
CA PRO A 1007 38.38 -9.27 12.26
C PRO A 1007 37.63 -8.94 10.97
N LEU A 1008 37.06 -9.96 10.29
CA LEU A 1008 36.15 -9.70 9.17
C LEU A 1008 34.96 -8.85 9.61
N ALA A 1009 34.26 -8.21 8.66
CA ALA A 1009 33.10 -7.38 8.95
C ALA A 1009 31.79 -8.14 8.68
N GLY A 1010 30.77 -7.87 9.51
CA GLY A 1010 29.40 -8.33 9.29
C GLY A 1010 29.05 -9.70 9.88
N LYS A 1011 27.77 -9.87 10.24
CA LYS A 1011 27.23 -11.08 10.90
C LYS A 1011 27.41 -12.35 10.07
N ALA A 1012 27.20 -12.27 8.75
CA ALA A 1012 27.30 -13.42 7.84
C ALA A 1012 28.70 -14.08 7.84
N GLN A 1013 29.75 -13.31 8.11
CA GLN A 1013 31.13 -13.79 8.19
C GLN A 1013 31.60 -13.98 9.63
N PHE A 1014 30.69 -13.94 10.61
CA PHE A 1014 31.04 -13.93 12.03
C PHE A 1014 32.03 -12.81 12.38
N GLY A 1015 31.78 -11.62 11.82
CA GLY A 1015 32.64 -10.46 11.88
C GLY A 1015 32.68 -9.74 13.22
N GLY A 1016 33.67 -8.88 13.44
CA GLY A 1016 33.77 -8.03 14.63
C GLY A 1016 32.98 -6.72 14.49
N GLN A 1017 32.69 -6.06 15.61
CA GLN A 1017 32.20 -4.69 15.63
C GLN A 1017 33.33 -3.73 15.23
N ARG A 1018 32.99 -2.70 14.46
CA ARG A 1018 33.93 -1.64 14.11
C ARG A 1018 34.07 -0.70 15.29
N PHE A 1019 35.30 -0.56 15.78
CA PHE A 1019 35.68 0.46 16.74
C PHE A 1019 36.36 1.60 15.97
N GLY A 1020 35.68 2.74 15.85
CA GLY A 1020 36.10 3.86 15.03
C GLY A 1020 36.85 4.93 15.83
N GLU A 1021 37.19 6.01 15.12
CA GLU A 1021 37.93 7.15 15.69
C GLU A 1021 37.17 7.83 16.83
N MET A 1022 35.85 7.99 16.71
CA MET A 1022 35.04 8.62 17.75
C MET A 1022 35.01 7.79 19.05
N GLU A 1023 34.98 6.46 18.95
CA GLU A 1023 35.05 5.59 20.11
C GLU A 1023 36.45 5.58 20.75
N VAL A 1024 37.51 5.74 19.94
CA VAL A 1024 38.88 5.94 20.44
C VAL A 1024 38.97 7.22 21.26
N TRP A 1025 38.50 8.36 20.73
CA TRP A 1025 38.50 9.63 21.46
C TRP A 1025 37.74 9.55 22.78
N ALA A 1026 36.65 8.78 22.82
CA ALA A 1026 35.92 8.56 24.06
C ALA A 1026 36.80 7.86 25.11
N LEU A 1027 37.53 6.81 24.75
CA LEU A 1027 38.45 6.13 25.67
C LEU A 1027 39.64 6.99 26.08
N GLU A 1028 40.18 7.79 25.15
CA GLU A 1028 41.25 8.75 25.43
C GLU A 1028 40.80 9.80 26.46
N ALA A 1029 39.57 10.32 26.33
CA ALA A 1029 39.00 11.28 27.27
C ALA A 1029 38.85 10.72 28.69
N TYR A 1030 38.56 9.42 28.83
CA TYR A 1030 38.54 8.73 30.12
C TYR A 1030 39.94 8.40 30.67
N GLY A 1031 41.00 8.55 29.86
CA GLY A 1031 42.35 8.09 30.21
C GLY A 1031 42.47 6.56 30.24
N ALA A 1032 41.59 5.84 29.55
CA ALA A 1032 41.54 4.37 29.54
C ALA A 1032 42.58 3.76 28.56
N ALA A 1033 43.86 4.09 28.79
CA ALA A 1033 44.95 3.77 27.88
C ALA A 1033 45.13 2.26 27.65
N HIS A 1034 45.03 1.43 28.69
CA HIS A 1034 45.15 -0.03 28.56
C HIS A 1034 44.00 -0.65 27.77
N THR A 1035 42.76 -0.22 28.02
CA THR A 1035 41.59 -0.70 27.26
C THR A 1035 41.70 -0.32 25.79
N LEU A 1036 42.13 0.91 25.51
CA LEU A 1036 42.37 1.37 24.14
C LEU A 1036 43.48 0.56 23.46
N GLN A 1037 44.61 0.36 24.16
CA GLN A 1037 45.74 -0.42 23.65
C GLN A 1037 45.30 -1.85 23.32
N GLU A 1038 44.54 -2.52 24.19
CA GLU A 1038 44.01 -3.86 23.92
C GLU A 1038 43.12 -3.92 22.68
N ILE A 1039 42.20 -2.96 22.53
CA ILE A 1039 41.24 -2.91 21.42
C ILE A 1039 41.97 -2.73 20.09
N LEU A 1040 42.97 -1.85 20.05
CA LEU A 1040 43.74 -1.55 18.84
C LEU A 1040 44.76 -2.64 18.47
N THR A 1041 45.15 -3.52 19.40
CA THR A 1041 46.19 -4.54 19.21
C THR A 1041 45.62 -5.96 19.30
N VAL A 1042 45.60 -6.56 20.49
CA VAL A 1042 45.35 -7.98 20.74
C VAL A 1042 43.91 -8.41 20.46
N LYS A 1043 42.94 -7.49 20.46
CA LYS A 1043 41.55 -7.76 20.02
C LYS A 1043 41.35 -7.57 18.52
N SER A 1044 42.33 -6.99 17.82
CA SER A 1044 42.27 -6.64 16.40
C SER A 1044 43.31 -7.43 15.60
N ASP A 1045 44.47 -6.85 15.31
CA ASP A 1045 45.41 -7.27 14.27
C ASP A 1045 46.80 -7.68 14.80
N ASP A 1046 47.04 -7.70 16.12
CA ASP A 1046 48.23 -8.34 16.68
C ASP A 1046 48.08 -9.87 16.65
N VAL A 1047 48.60 -10.49 15.59
CA VAL A 1047 48.48 -11.93 15.32
C VAL A 1047 49.09 -12.80 16.44
N ASN A 1048 50.23 -12.38 16.99
CA ASN A 1048 50.94 -13.12 18.02
C ASN A 1048 50.39 -12.81 19.41
N GLY A 1049 50.02 -11.56 19.67
CA GLY A 1049 49.41 -11.11 20.91
C GLY A 1049 48.05 -11.75 21.14
N ARG A 1050 47.15 -11.79 20.14
CA ARG A 1050 45.81 -12.36 20.30
C ARG A 1050 45.82 -13.83 20.74
N SER A 1051 46.74 -14.63 20.19
CA SER A 1051 46.87 -16.06 20.51
C SER A 1051 47.39 -16.26 21.94
N ARG A 1052 48.41 -15.49 22.34
CA ARG A 1052 48.97 -15.52 23.70
C ARG A 1052 47.96 -15.03 24.74
N VAL A 1053 47.20 -13.99 24.41
CA VAL A 1053 46.12 -13.47 25.26
C VAL A 1053 45.03 -14.52 25.45
N TYR A 1054 44.60 -15.19 24.38
CA TYR A 1054 43.62 -16.27 24.49
C TYR A 1054 44.11 -17.41 25.38
N GLU A 1055 45.35 -17.86 25.19
CA GLU A 1055 45.97 -18.89 26.03
C GLU A 1055 46.05 -18.46 27.50
N ALA A 1056 46.49 -17.22 27.77
CA ALA A 1056 46.54 -16.67 29.13
C ALA A 1056 45.15 -16.63 29.78
N ILE A 1057 44.11 -16.20 29.05
CA ILE A 1057 42.72 -16.18 29.55
C ILE A 1057 42.25 -17.60 29.89
N VAL A 1058 42.53 -18.60 29.04
CA VAL A 1058 42.15 -20.00 29.29
C VAL A 1058 42.90 -20.58 30.50
N LYS A 1059 44.17 -20.21 30.69
CA LYS A 1059 44.98 -20.63 31.84
C LYS A 1059 44.71 -19.84 33.13
N GLY A 1060 43.99 -18.72 33.05
CA GLY A 1060 43.81 -17.80 34.17
C GLY A 1060 45.08 -17.03 34.55
N GLU A 1061 46.00 -16.85 33.60
CA GLU A 1061 47.24 -16.09 33.77
C GLU A 1061 47.04 -14.60 33.45
N ASN A 1062 47.99 -13.76 33.88
CA ASN A 1062 47.97 -12.33 33.55
C ASN A 1062 48.17 -12.11 32.05
N LEU A 1063 47.53 -11.05 31.53
CA LEU A 1063 47.62 -10.71 30.11
C LEU A 1063 49.06 -10.32 29.73
N PRO A 1064 49.59 -10.88 28.63
CA PRO A 1064 50.91 -10.49 28.13
C PRO A 1064 50.89 -9.07 27.56
N GLU A 1065 52.07 -8.43 27.50
CA GLU A 1065 52.21 -7.12 26.87
C GLU A 1065 51.87 -7.18 25.36
N PRO A 1066 51.04 -6.24 24.86
CA PRO A 1066 50.69 -6.16 23.45
C PRO A 1066 51.89 -5.89 22.55
N GLY A 1067 51.88 -6.49 21.36
CA GLY A 1067 52.85 -6.23 20.31
C GLY A 1067 52.47 -5.06 19.40
N LEU A 1068 53.15 -4.98 18.24
CA LEU A 1068 52.84 -4.00 17.19
C LEU A 1068 51.64 -4.48 16.35
N PRO A 1069 50.68 -3.59 16.03
CA PRO A 1069 49.60 -3.86 15.08
C PRO A 1069 50.12 -4.25 13.70
N GLU A 1070 49.52 -5.26 13.07
CA GLU A 1070 49.91 -5.65 11.71
C GLU A 1070 49.56 -4.58 10.67
N SER A 1071 48.49 -3.81 10.88
CA SER A 1071 48.15 -2.65 10.02
C SER A 1071 49.28 -1.61 9.96
N PHE A 1072 50.00 -1.40 11.07
CA PHE A 1072 51.16 -0.52 11.10
C PHE A 1072 52.35 -1.12 10.34
N ASN A 1073 52.59 -2.43 10.46
CA ASN A 1073 53.62 -3.11 9.67
C ASN A 1073 53.33 -3.01 8.17
N VAL A 1074 52.07 -3.22 7.76
CA VAL A 1074 51.61 -3.06 6.37
C VAL A 1074 51.89 -1.64 5.88
N LEU A 1075 51.52 -0.61 6.65
CA LEU A 1075 51.80 0.78 6.31
C LEU A 1075 53.30 1.05 6.10
N VAL A 1076 54.16 0.57 7.01
CA VAL A 1076 55.61 0.72 6.88
C VAL A 1076 56.11 0.04 5.60
N LYS A 1077 55.59 -1.14 5.26
CA LYS A 1077 55.96 -1.87 4.03
C LYS A 1077 55.47 -1.17 2.77
N GLU A 1078 54.27 -0.59 2.79
CA GLU A 1078 53.75 0.21 1.68
C GLU A 1078 54.59 1.46 1.45
N LEU A 1079 54.99 2.18 2.50
CA LEU A 1079 55.89 3.34 2.40
C LEU A 1079 57.28 2.94 1.87
N GLN A 1080 57.83 1.81 2.35
CA GLN A 1080 59.09 1.26 1.83
C GLN A 1080 59.00 0.87 0.35
N ALA A 1081 57.84 0.33 -0.09
CA ALA A 1081 57.60 0.00 -1.49
C ALA A 1081 57.55 1.23 -2.40
N LEU A 1082 57.15 2.40 -1.87
CA LEU A 1082 57.21 3.69 -2.57
C LEU A 1082 58.64 4.27 -2.65
N GLY A 1083 59.65 3.58 -2.11
CA GLY A 1083 61.04 4.04 -2.05
C GLY A 1083 61.34 4.99 -0.89
N ILE A 1084 60.43 5.13 0.07
CA ILE A 1084 60.64 5.92 1.28
C ILE A 1084 61.27 5.02 2.36
N SER A 1085 62.50 5.34 2.79
CA SER A 1085 63.16 4.62 3.87
C SER A 1085 62.54 5.00 5.22
N VAL A 1086 61.65 4.15 5.73
CA VAL A 1086 61.07 4.25 7.08
C VAL A 1086 61.71 3.19 7.97
N THR A 1087 62.32 3.62 9.09
CA THR A 1087 62.92 2.75 10.11
C THR A 1087 62.33 3.08 11.47
N LEU A 1088 61.98 2.07 12.26
CA LEU A 1088 61.61 2.27 13.66
C LEU A 1088 62.86 2.65 14.43
N GLY A 1089 62.86 3.85 15.03
CA GLY A 1089 63.92 4.27 15.94
C GLY A 1089 63.94 3.35 17.15
N SER A 1090 65.09 2.74 17.43
CA SER A 1090 65.37 1.97 18.64
C SER A 1090 65.38 2.81 19.90
#